data_AF-A0A419FA22-F1
#
_entry.id   AF-A0A419FA22-F1
#
_cell.length_a   1.000
_cell.length_b   1.000
_cell.length_c   1.000
_cell.angle_alpha   90.00
_cell.angle_beta   90.00
_cell.angle_gamma   90.00
#
_symmetry.space_group_name_H-M   'P 1'
#
loop_
_entity.id
_entity.type
_entity.pdbx_description
1 polymer ?
#
loop_
_entity_poly.entity_id
_entity_poly.type
_entity_poly.pdbx_seq_one_letter_code
_entity_poly.pdbx_strand_id
1 'polypeptide(L)'
;MTSFEFTVQCAVCHPGGGPMELDRNGNRYDTYMLDPANEMTSGADNNFDGDYYKARWAETGVLEADCLICHLPSYDKKDRDQQVDRLNFKWAATAGAGFAEVSGAVKDGVPATVKYNRNLFDSDGSVKIPIVKEPPSRVCMQCHHETDWKKKGTAWTTRTDVHIRAGLRCVDCHPAGSNATDLRIAGKEVHQFAKGDDPGALVRDDLDNTMMSCEECHAKGHLGAPVPQHAAFPPLHLKKISCQTCHMPERQIKAALVQDSTVWNSGPFIPFGKRIWSYYGPDMLPWNFYGEKARFTSEFQPTAPYKPFLEWYKGKIYPLSKLYPVWVGIEAEGQTALGQPLMRQMVKMWSRHKADPSSYPKLSVIRDDNDDGYADINRPEEISAIIDSVTEALREEGATLEGKQVVFVNGDKLYRSPGQYRVLEKHSYEYSPYGSVFKLSHDVAPAKAALGSKGCTECHTTNSHFFAAAALRDPFTTEGFRITAPMHEDLGYSTLTVQVGAWRENILRPWSIGAFFIVGFLLILHYIVFGPKPADSVVDDIEVVRFGVLERVAHYFSFVSFAILTVSGICFLLGRNNPLALYPEMQKLAQTVHPLAGVVFAIAGLLTGLLWIRHAALKPHDIEWLRKLGGYLGGKHAIHAGRFNAGQKLLLWWVMVCTAVMLVTGIAMWFPDAFAAGLVRVSYTIHLAMAALFIIAGMVHFYVVVLLAPVTLKAIFTGRVPRSWLEQHHSLWVRKAVPKNENE
;
A
#
# COMPACT_ATOMS: atom_id res chain seq x y z
N MET A 1 -37.45 -3.05 -2.90
CA MET A 1 -37.49 -2.68 -1.48
C MET A 1 -38.10 -1.29 -1.42
N THR A 2 -39.21 -1.12 -0.70
CA THR A 2 -39.85 0.19 -0.49
C THR A 2 -39.10 1.01 0.56
N SER A 3 -39.32 2.32 0.61
CA SER A 3 -38.73 3.19 1.66
C SER A 3 -39.16 2.76 3.07
N PHE A 4 -40.40 2.29 3.20
CA PHE A 4 -40.92 1.72 4.45
C PHE A 4 -40.20 0.42 4.82
N GLU A 5 -40.05 -0.53 3.88
CA GLU A 5 -39.30 -1.78 4.10
C GLU A 5 -37.85 -1.50 4.49
N PHE A 6 -37.20 -0.54 3.84
CA PHE A 6 -35.86 -0.10 4.18
C PHE A 6 -35.79 0.42 5.62
N THR A 7 -36.74 1.28 6.02
CA THR A 7 -36.80 1.82 7.38
C THR A 7 -36.98 0.71 8.40
N VAL A 8 -37.92 -0.22 8.17
CA VAL A 8 -38.15 -1.39 9.03
C VAL A 8 -36.90 -2.25 9.20
N GLN A 9 -36.11 -2.43 8.14
CA GLN A 9 -34.96 -3.35 8.15
C GLN A 9 -33.65 -2.70 8.62
N CYS A 10 -33.47 -1.40 8.37
CA CYS A 10 -32.18 -0.74 8.47
C CYS A 10 -32.13 0.42 9.47
N ALA A 11 -33.27 0.94 9.95
CA ALA A 11 -33.31 2.16 10.77
C ALA A 11 -32.51 2.10 12.08
N VAL A 12 -32.31 0.92 12.67
CA VAL A 12 -31.46 0.73 13.86
C VAL A 12 -29.98 1.08 13.59
N CYS A 13 -29.56 1.02 12.32
CA CYS A 13 -28.20 1.33 11.85
C CYS A 13 -28.04 2.77 11.35
N HIS A 14 -29.11 3.57 11.30
CA HIS A 14 -29.10 4.92 10.75
C HIS A 14 -29.68 5.94 11.74
N PRO A 15 -29.22 7.19 11.74
CA PRO A 15 -29.72 8.23 12.66
C PRO A 15 -31.14 8.71 12.32
N GLY A 16 -31.72 8.30 11.18
CA GLY A 16 -33.01 8.77 10.68
C GLY A 16 -32.87 9.84 9.60
N GLY A 17 -34.00 10.42 9.19
CA GLY A 17 -34.10 11.43 8.14
C GLY A 17 -34.05 10.86 6.72
N GLY A 18 -34.06 11.76 5.73
CA GLY A 18 -33.99 11.42 4.31
C GLY A 18 -35.10 10.43 3.91
N PRO A 19 -34.78 9.23 3.37
CA PRO A 19 -35.78 8.26 2.92
C PRO A 19 -36.57 7.59 4.06
N MET A 20 -36.30 7.93 5.33
CA MET A 20 -37.09 7.50 6.49
C MET A 20 -38.08 8.57 6.96
N GLU A 21 -38.07 9.74 6.30
CA GLU A 21 -38.83 10.93 6.67
C GLU A 21 -39.60 11.51 5.49
N LEU A 22 -38.95 11.64 4.33
CA LEU A 22 -39.48 12.32 3.17
C LEU A 22 -39.57 11.37 1.96
N ASP A 23 -40.65 11.51 1.20
CA ASP A 23 -40.81 10.88 -0.12
C ASP A 23 -39.93 11.55 -1.19
N ARG A 24 -39.95 11.00 -2.41
CA ARG A 24 -39.15 11.51 -3.54
C ARG A 24 -39.49 12.95 -3.97
N ASN A 25 -40.66 13.46 -3.57
CA ASN A 25 -41.11 14.82 -3.85
C ASN A 25 -40.86 15.77 -2.67
N GLY A 26 -40.27 15.27 -1.57
CA GLY A 26 -39.99 16.04 -0.37
C GLY A 26 -41.17 16.14 0.60
N ASN A 27 -42.26 15.38 0.41
CA ASN A 27 -43.36 15.34 1.37
C ASN A 27 -43.02 14.41 2.52
N ARG A 28 -43.41 14.79 3.74
CA ARG A 28 -43.22 13.94 4.91
C ARG A 28 -44.24 12.80 4.92
N TYR A 29 -43.77 11.55 4.95
CA TYR A 29 -44.57 10.36 4.66
C TYR A 29 -45.85 10.23 5.48
N ASP A 30 -45.77 10.45 6.80
CA ASP A 30 -46.90 10.29 7.72
C ASP A 30 -47.97 11.36 7.46
N THR A 31 -47.56 12.62 7.31
CA THR A 31 -48.48 13.72 7.01
C THR A 31 -49.13 13.58 5.63
N TYR A 32 -48.36 13.17 4.61
CA TYR A 32 -48.87 13.00 3.26
C TYR A 32 -49.88 11.85 3.20
N MET A 33 -49.60 10.74 3.89
CA MET A 33 -50.52 9.60 3.98
C MET A 33 -51.80 9.93 4.76
N LEU A 34 -51.72 10.79 5.79
CA LEU A 34 -52.87 11.18 6.60
C LEU A 34 -53.77 12.23 5.93
N ASP A 35 -53.29 12.94 4.92
CA ASP A 35 -54.09 13.93 4.20
C ASP A 35 -55.10 13.22 3.26
N PRO A 36 -56.42 13.39 3.50
CA PRO A 36 -57.45 12.78 2.66
C PRO A 36 -57.37 13.19 1.19
N ALA A 37 -56.78 14.34 0.86
CA ALA A 37 -56.63 14.82 -0.51
C ALA A 37 -55.70 13.94 -1.37
N ASN A 38 -54.84 13.14 -0.74
CA ASN A 38 -53.86 12.29 -1.43
C ASN A 38 -54.38 10.87 -1.71
N GLU A 39 -55.61 10.56 -1.27
CA GLU A 39 -56.29 9.27 -1.50
C GLU A 39 -55.45 8.03 -1.08
N MET A 40 -54.61 8.18 -0.06
CA MET A 40 -53.77 7.11 0.47
C MET A 40 -54.50 6.31 1.54
N THR A 41 -54.30 4.99 1.55
CA THR A 41 -54.80 4.10 2.61
C THR A 41 -53.63 3.38 3.26
N SER A 42 -53.50 3.49 4.59
CA SER A 42 -52.43 2.82 5.32
C SER A 42 -52.46 1.30 5.13
N GLY A 43 -51.30 0.70 4.86
CA GLY A 43 -51.14 -0.74 4.62
C GLY A 43 -51.70 -1.25 3.28
N ALA A 44 -52.34 -0.40 2.47
CA ALA A 44 -52.85 -0.77 1.15
C ALA A 44 -51.75 -0.74 0.08
N ASP A 45 -52.06 -1.23 -1.12
CA ASP A 45 -51.11 -1.22 -2.24
C ASP A 45 -50.81 0.19 -2.74
N ASN A 46 -51.68 1.19 -2.50
CA ASN A 46 -51.46 2.60 -2.86
C ASN A 46 -50.89 2.77 -4.28
N ASN A 47 -51.54 2.13 -5.26
CA ASN A 47 -51.15 2.12 -6.68
C ASN A 47 -49.72 1.64 -6.95
N PHE A 48 -49.19 0.76 -6.09
CA PHE A 48 -47.82 0.23 -6.18
C PHE A 48 -46.74 1.32 -6.12
N ASP A 49 -47.02 2.46 -5.49
CA ASP A 49 -46.01 3.47 -5.25
C ASP A 49 -44.97 2.94 -4.25
N GLY A 50 -43.70 2.79 -4.66
CA GLY A 50 -42.63 2.32 -3.78
C GLY A 50 -42.41 3.12 -2.49
N ASP A 51 -42.94 4.34 -2.39
CA ASP A 51 -42.91 5.16 -1.17
C ASP A 51 -44.03 4.80 -0.17
N TYR A 52 -45.19 4.37 -0.67
CA TYR A 52 -46.43 4.17 0.10
C TYR A 52 -46.99 2.73 0.01
N TYR A 53 -46.41 1.85 -0.80
CA TYR A 53 -46.83 0.47 -1.02
C TYR A 53 -46.73 -0.34 0.26
N LYS A 54 -47.90 -0.75 0.78
CA LYS A 54 -48.07 -1.48 2.05
C LYS A 54 -47.43 -0.78 3.25
N ALA A 55 -47.17 0.51 3.13
CA ALA A 55 -46.54 1.29 4.17
C ALA A 55 -47.56 1.64 5.25
N ARG A 56 -47.10 1.71 6.50
CA ARG A 56 -47.92 2.07 7.67
C ARG A 56 -47.52 3.42 8.28
N TRP A 57 -47.16 4.37 7.42
CA TRP A 57 -46.63 5.66 7.85
C TRP A 57 -47.60 6.44 8.75
N ALA A 58 -48.91 6.28 8.53
CA ALA A 58 -49.96 6.91 9.35
C ALA A 58 -49.89 6.48 10.83
N GLU A 59 -49.62 5.19 11.11
CA GLU A 59 -49.56 4.67 12.48
C GLU A 59 -48.15 4.77 13.07
N THR A 60 -47.11 4.50 12.28
CA THR A 60 -45.73 4.48 12.77
C THR A 60 -45.16 5.89 12.96
N GLY A 61 -45.69 6.85 12.19
CA GLY A 61 -45.02 8.10 11.87
C GLY A 61 -43.72 7.87 11.13
N VAL A 62 -42.90 8.91 11.04
CA VAL A 62 -41.57 8.88 10.40
C VAL A 62 -40.44 8.83 11.41
N LEU A 63 -39.25 8.42 10.96
CA LEU A 63 -38.04 8.47 11.75
C LEU A 63 -37.20 9.67 11.32
N GLU A 64 -37.37 10.78 12.04
CA GLU A 64 -36.64 12.04 11.81
C GLU A 64 -35.14 11.89 12.07
N ALA A 65 -34.34 12.80 11.51
CA ALA A 65 -32.90 12.84 11.79
C ALA A 65 -32.65 13.14 13.28
N ASP A 66 -32.10 12.17 14.00
CA ASP A 66 -31.82 12.29 15.43
C ASP A 66 -30.43 12.88 15.67
N CYS A 67 -30.35 14.18 15.97
CA CYS A 67 -29.08 14.81 16.34
C CYS A 67 -28.60 14.41 17.75
N LEU A 68 -29.53 14.07 18.65
CA LEU A 68 -29.24 13.81 20.06
C LEU A 68 -28.49 12.49 20.24
N ILE A 69 -28.64 11.54 19.31
CA ILE A 69 -27.87 10.28 19.32
C ILE A 69 -26.35 10.50 19.39
N CYS A 70 -25.86 11.61 18.83
CA CYS A 70 -24.44 11.98 18.86
C CYS A 70 -24.13 13.05 19.92
N HIS A 71 -25.06 13.98 20.13
CA HIS A 71 -24.80 15.21 20.89
C HIS A 71 -25.31 15.17 22.33
N LEU A 72 -26.20 14.25 22.71
CA LEU A 72 -26.70 14.13 24.07
C LEU A 72 -25.93 13.04 24.83
N PRO A 73 -25.14 13.38 25.87
CA PRO A 73 -24.34 12.39 26.58
C PRO A 73 -25.12 11.25 27.23
N SER A 74 -26.36 11.52 27.65
CA SER A 74 -27.29 10.60 28.32
C SER A 74 -28.17 9.79 27.37
N TYR A 75 -27.96 9.90 26.06
CA TYR A 75 -28.82 9.25 25.07
C TYR A 75 -28.79 7.71 25.20
N ASP A 76 -29.97 7.10 25.31
CA ASP A 76 -30.17 5.65 25.36
C ASP A 76 -30.51 5.10 23.96
N LYS A 77 -29.46 4.71 23.22
CA LYS A 77 -29.62 4.08 21.91
C LYS A 77 -30.43 2.78 21.98
N LYS A 78 -30.34 2.03 23.08
CA LYS A 78 -31.01 0.74 23.20
C LYS A 78 -32.53 0.93 23.25
N ASP A 79 -33.02 1.91 24.00
CA ASP A 79 -34.46 2.22 24.02
C ASP A 79 -34.93 2.74 22.65
N ARG A 80 -34.18 3.65 22.02
CA ARG A 80 -34.47 4.11 20.65
C ARG A 80 -34.59 2.93 19.68
N ASP A 81 -33.63 2.01 19.67
CA ASP A 81 -33.64 0.84 18.78
C ASP A 81 -34.84 -0.07 19.08
N GLN A 82 -35.24 -0.25 20.35
CA GLN A 82 -36.46 -0.99 20.71
C GLN A 82 -37.72 -0.32 20.17
N GLN A 83 -37.79 1.01 20.18
CA GLN A 83 -38.93 1.72 19.59
C GLN A 83 -38.97 1.56 18.07
N VAL A 84 -37.82 1.60 17.40
CA VAL A 84 -37.71 1.30 15.97
C VAL A 84 -38.19 -0.12 15.66
N ASP A 85 -37.76 -1.12 16.44
CA ASP A 85 -38.19 -2.53 16.27
C ASP A 85 -39.70 -2.72 16.47
N ARG A 86 -40.33 -1.87 17.30
CA ARG A 86 -41.78 -1.81 17.54
C ARG A 86 -42.55 -1.01 16.49
N LEU A 87 -41.86 -0.43 15.52
CA LEU A 87 -42.36 0.51 14.52
C LEU A 87 -42.92 1.82 15.12
N ASN A 88 -42.46 2.21 16.31
CA ASN A 88 -42.82 3.47 16.96
C ASN A 88 -41.91 4.61 16.47
N PHE A 89 -41.74 4.75 15.15
CA PHE A 89 -40.71 5.60 14.52
C PHE A 89 -40.74 7.05 15.02
N LYS A 90 -41.93 7.65 15.07
CA LYS A 90 -42.14 9.04 15.53
C LYS A 90 -41.56 9.34 16.91
N TRP A 91 -41.53 8.35 17.80
CA TRP A 91 -41.18 8.56 19.20
C TRP A 91 -39.82 7.97 19.58
N ALA A 92 -39.13 7.34 18.63
CA ALA A 92 -37.87 6.66 18.89
C ALA A 92 -36.79 7.60 19.44
N ALA A 93 -36.64 8.80 18.85
CA ALA A 93 -35.72 9.83 19.34
C ALA A 93 -36.10 10.37 20.73
N THR A 94 -37.41 10.50 21.00
CA THR A 94 -37.93 10.97 22.29
C THR A 94 -37.62 9.98 23.41
N ALA A 95 -37.80 8.68 23.13
CA ALA A 95 -37.44 7.60 24.04
C ALA A 95 -35.91 7.58 24.28
N GLY A 96 -35.12 7.60 23.20
CA GLY A 96 -33.67 7.63 23.29
C GLY A 96 -33.11 8.84 24.04
N ALA A 97 -33.73 10.02 23.92
CA ALA A 97 -33.33 11.21 24.66
C ALA A 97 -33.75 11.18 26.15
N GLY A 98 -34.57 10.21 26.57
CA GLY A 98 -35.12 10.13 27.92
C GLY A 98 -36.21 11.18 28.22
N PHE A 99 -36.79 11.79 27.19
CA PHE A 99 -37.85 12.80 27.34
C PHE A 99 -39.21 12.20 27.67
N ALA A 100 -39.45 10.95 27.28
CA ALA A 100 -40.69 10.25 27.59
C ALA A 100 -40.49 8.74 27.67
N GLU A 101 -41.33 8.09 28.47
CA GLU A 101 -41.54 6.65 28.37
C GLU A 101 -42.52 6.36 27.22
N VAL A 102 -42.14 5.46 26.31
CA VAL A 102 -42.96 5.07 25.15
C VAL A 102 -43.35 3.60 25.28
N SER A 103 -44.66 3.35 25.36
CA SER A 103 -45.25 2.02 25.45
C SER A 103 -46.14 1.72 24.24
N GLY A 104 -46.54 0.47 24.05
CA GLY A 104 -47.23 0.02 22.84
C GLY A 104 -46.27 -0.38 21.72
N ALA A 105 -46.80 -1.02 20.69
CA ALA A 105 -46.02 -1.50 19.55
C ALA A 105 -46.91 -1.47 18.31
N VAL A 106 -46.70 -0.46 17.46
CA VAL A 106 -47.46 -0.31 16.19
C VAL A 106 -47.30 -1.53 15.31
N LYS A 107 -46.14 -2.21 15.40
CA LYS A 107 -45.90 -3.52 14.77
C LYS A 107 -47.03 -4.51 15.01
N ASP A 108 -47.50 -4.59 16.24
CA ASP A 108 -48.50 -5.55 16.74
C ASP A 108 -49.93 -4.99 16.68
N GLY A 109 -50.12 -3.83 16.04
CA GLY A 109 -51.42 -3.14 15.98
C GLY A 109 -51.81 -2.42 17.27
N VAL A 110 -50.90 -2.31 18.24
CA VAL A 110 -51.11 -1.58 19.49
C VAL A 110 -50.56 -0.16 19.35
N PRO A 111 -51.40 0.89 19.38
CA PRO A 111 -50.93 2.27 19.25
C PRO A 111 -49.90 2.64 20.32
N ALA A 112 -48.91 3.45 19.95
CA ALA A 112 -47.93 3.92 20.92
C ALA A 112 -48.54 4.95 21.88
N THR A 113 -48.20 4.85 23.16
CA THR A 113 -48.58 5.84 24.19
C THR A 113 -47.31 6.49 24.75
N VAL A 114 -47.34 7.81 24.91
CA VAL A 114 -46.17 8.60 25.32
C VAL A 114 -46.46 9.28 26.65
N LYS A 115 -45.57 9.07 27.63
CA LYS A 115 -45.62 9.72 28.93
C LYS A 115 -44.37 10.56 29.14
N TYR A 116 -44.48 11.87 28.91
CA TYR A 116 -43.35 12.80 29.07
C TYR A 116 -42.89 12.93 30.52
N ASN A 117 -41.57 12.98 30.70
CA ASN A 117 -40.95 13.28 31.98
C ASN A 117 -41.01 14.80 32.23
N ARG A 118 -42.10 15.26 32.87
CA ARG A 118 -42.36 16.68 33.13
C ARG A 118 -41.26 17.39 33.93
N ASN A 119 -40.41 16.67 34.66
CA ASN A 119 -39.30 17.28 35.40
C ASN A 119 -38.19 17.85 34.50
N LEU A 120 -38.18 17.47 33.22
CA LEU A 120 -37.23 17.98 32.22
C LEU A 120 -37.73 19.23 31.51
N PHE A 121 -39.00 19.59 31.68
CA PHE A 121 -39.64 20.69 30.95
C PHE A 121 -39.92 21.86 31.88
N ASP A 122 -39.65 23.06 31.38
CA ASP A 122 -40.05 24.30 32.03
C ASP A 122 -41.57 24.51 31.92
N SER A 123 -42.11 25.48 32.65
CA SER A 123 -43.56 25.74 32.69
C SER A 123 -44.16 26.15 31.34
N ASP A 124 -43.33 26.61 30.40
CA ASP A 124 -43.72 26.96 29.03
C ASP A 124 -43.59 25.79 28.04
N GLY A 125 -43.18 24.61 28.51
CA GLY A 125 -42.99 23.41 27.68
C GLY A 125 -41.64 23.34 26.96
N SER A 126 -40.73 24.29 27.20
CA SER A 126 -39.35 24.23 26.71
C SER A 126 -38.52 23.23 27.53
N VAL A 127 -37.40 22.76 26.96
CA VAL A 127 -36.46 21.85 27.62
C VAL A 127 -35.03 22.34 27.40
N LYS A 128 -34.24 22.36 28.47
CA LYS A 128 -32.80 22.64 28.38
C LYS A 128 -32.03 21.35 28.14
N ILE A 129 -31.50 21.19 26.93
CA ILE A 129 -30.79 19.99 26.53
C ILE A 129 -29.28 20.20 26.71
N PRO A 130 -28.58 19.36 27.52
CA PRO A 130 -27.14 19.47 27.70
C PRO A 130 -26.39 18.83 26.53
N ILE A 131 -26.45 19.46 25.35
CA ILE A 131 -25.74 18.97 24.17
C ILE A 131 -24.24 19.31 24.23
N VAL A 132 -23.41 18.39 23.74
CA VAL A 132 -21.99 18.64 23.52
C VAL A 132 -21.76 19.13 22.10
N LYS A 133 -20.89 20.13 21.91
CA LYS A 133 -20.53 20.61 20.57
C LYS A 133 -19.77 19.55 19.77
N GLU A 134 -18.84 18.87 20.42
CA GLU A 134 -17.95 17.89 19.79
C GLU A 134 -18.25 16.50 20.37
N PRO A 135 -18.79 15.57 19.56
CA PRO A 135 -19.14 14.24 20.03
C PRO A 135 -17.88 13.45 20.39
N PRO A 136 -17.86 12.71 21.52
CA PRO A 136 -16.74 11.85 21.85
C PRO A 136 -16.70 10.63 20.93
N SER A 137 -15.51 10.11 20.60
CA SER A 137 -15.36 8.94 19.71
C SER A 137 -16.25 7.74 20.08
N ARG A 138 -16.54 7.54 21.38
CA ARG A 138 -17.41 6.45 21.86
C ARG A 138 -18.80 6.42 21.22
N VAL A 139 -19.38 7.58 20.85
CA VAL A 139 -20.70 7.62 20.21
C VAL A 139 -20.63 7.16 18.76
N CYS A 140 -19.58 7.52 18.03
CA CYS A 140 -19.32 7.02 16.68
C CYS A 140 -19.14 5.49 16.69
N MET A 141 -18.46 4.98 17.72
CA MET A 141 -18.16 3.57 17.83
C MET A 141 -19.38 2.68 18.09
N GLN A 142 -20.52 3.23 18.51
CA GLN A 142 -21.76 2.45 18.69
C GLN A 142 -22.22 1.78 17.39
N CYS A 143 -21.95 2.41 16.23
CA CYS A 143 -22.31 1.86 14.92
C CYS A 143 -21.09 1.32 14.15
N HIS A 144 -19.92 1.93 14.33
CA HIS A 144 -18.72 1.56 13.59
C HIS A 144 -18.00 0.33 14.13
N HIS A 145 -18.07 0.07 15.44
CA HIS A 145 -17.19 -0.90 16.11
C HIS A 145 -17.29 -2.31 15.52
N GLU A 146 -18.49 -2.88 15.52
CA GLU A 146 -18.70 -4.26 15.09
C GLU A 146 -18.29 -4.48 13.63
N THR A 147 -18.67 -3.53 12.77
CA THR A 147 -18.47 -3.66 11.33
C THR A 147 -16.99 -3.50 10.98
N ASP A 148 -16.28 -2.54 11.58
CA ASP A 148 -14.84 -2.35 11.36
C ASP A 148 -13.99 -3.46 11.99
N TRP A 149 -14.42 -4.06 13.11
CA TRP A 149 -13.80 -5.28 13.63
C TRP A 149 -13.94 -6.41 12.61
N LYS A 150 -15.17 -6.78 12.26
CA LYS A 150 -15.41 -7.92 11.38
C LYS A 150 -14.76 -7.76 10.00
N LYS A 151 -14.88 -6.57 9.38
CA LYS A 151 -14.49 -6.34 7.99
C LYS A 151 -13.02 -5.96 7.80
N LYS A 152 -12.44 -5.27 8.79
CA LYS A 152 -11.10 -4.66 8.67
C LYS A 152 -10.13 -5.09 9.76
N GLY A 153 -10.61 -5.81 10.78
CA GLY A 153 -9.79 -6.19 11.94
C GLY A 153 -9.32 -4.95 12.71
N THR A 154 -10.17 -3.93 12.83
CA THR A 154 -9.79 -2.65 13.48
C THR A 154 -10.09 -2.67 14.98
N ALA A 155 -9.11 -2.21 15.75
CA ALA A 155 -9.25 -1.94 17.18
C ALA A 155 -9.15 -0.45 17.46
N TRP A 156 -10.20 0.15 18.01
CA TRP A 156 -10.19 1.58 18.31
C TRP A 156 -9.64 1.86 19.70
N THR A 157 -8.38 1.47 19.92
CA THR A 157 -7.75 1.49 21.25
C THR A 157 -6.43 2.24 21.25
N THR A 158 -6.06 2.79 22.40
CA THR A 158 -4.73 3.38 22.62
C THR A 158 -3.59 2.38 22.44
N ARG A 159 -3.86 1.07 22.51
CA ARG A 159 -2.85 0.01 22.29
C ARG A 159 -2.47 -0.11 20.82
N THR A 160 -3.44 0.00 19.92
CA THR A 160 -3.27 -0.36 18.51
C THR A 160 -3.10 0.86 17.61
N ASP A 161 -3.58 2.03 18.00
CA ASP A 161 -3.48 3.25 17.22
C ASP A 161 -2.71 4.36 17.98
N VAL A 162 -1.66 4.89 17.36
CA VAL A 162 -0.83 5.95 17.93
C VAL A 162 -1.57 7.28 18.05
N HIS A 163 -2.54 7.56 17.18
CA HIS A 163 -3.32 8.80 17.21
C HIS A 163 -4.30 8.79 18.37
N ILE A 164 -5.00 7.67 18.59
CA ILE A 164 -5.88 7.52 19.76
C ILE A 164 -5.05 7.61 21.05
N ARG A 165 -3.86 7.00 21.08
CA ARG A 165 -2.93 7.13 22.21
C ARG A 165 -2.50 8.58 22.47
N ALA A 166 -2.36 9.38 21.41
CA ALA A 166 -2.04 10.79 21.51
C ALA A 166 -3.24 11.68 21.89
N GLY A 167 -4.45 11.11 22.01
CA GLY A 167 -5.67 11.81 22.41
C GLY A 167 -6.51 12.35 21.25
N LEU A 168 -6.21 11.98 20.00
CA LEU A 168 -7.04 12.37 18.85
C LEU A 168 -8.39 11.65 18.89
N ARG A 169 -9.44 12.37 18.48
CA ARG A 169 -10.82 11.91 18.38
C ARG A 169 -11.18 11.70 16.91
N CYS A 170 -12.27 10.97 16.66
CA CYS A 170 -12.73 10.70 15.30
C CYS A 170 -13.00 11.99 14.51
N VAL A 171 -13.60 12.99 15.15
CA VAL A 171 -13.94 14.29 14.53
C VAL A 171 -12.75 15.18 14.23
N ASP A 172 -11.58 14.92 14.81
CA ASP A 172 -10.36 15.68 14.51
C ASP A 172 -9.82 15.31 13.11
N CYS A 173 -10.05 14.07 12.67
CA CYS A 173 -9.75 13.62 11.31
C CYS A 173 -10.97 13.70 10.38
N HIS A 174 -12.18 13.44 10.91
CA HIS A 174 -13.46 13.46 10.20
C HIS A 174 -14.32 14.68 10.61
N PRO A 175 -13.89 15.92 10.29
CA PRO A 175 -14.64 17.10 10.70
C PRO A 175 -16.01 17.18 10.01
N ALA A 176 -16.98 17.76 10.71
CA ALA A 176 -18.19 18.27 10.08
C ALA A 176 -17.87 19.54 9.27
N GLY A 177 -18.78 19.96 8.38
CA GLY A 177 -18.54 21.08 7.46
C GLY A 177 -18.08 22.38 8.13
N SER A 178 -18.53 22.70 9.34
CA SER A 178 -18.12 23.89 10.08
C SER A 178 -16.65 23.91 10.52
N ASN A 179 -16.03 22.74 10.67
CA ASN A 179 -14.62 22.57 11.04
C ASN A 179 -13.78 21.98 9.91
N ALA A 180 -14.37 21.68 8.76
CA ALA A 180 -13.67 21.06 7.64
C ALA A 180 -12.86 22.10 6.85
N THR A 181 -11.68 21.68 6.39
CA THR A 181 -10.81 22.50 5.53
C THR A 181 -11.04 22.23 4.05
N ASP A 182 -11.61 21.07 3.70
CA ASP A 182 -11.95 20.73 2.32
C ASP A 182 -13.15 21.56 1.85
N LEU A 183 -12.94 22.36 0.79
CA LEU A 183 -13.93 23.31 0.27
C LEU A 183 -15.26 22.66 -0.18
N ARG A 184 -15.27 21.34 -0.47
CA ARG A 184 -16.50 20.63 -0.83
C ARG A 184 -17.50 20.57 0.32
N ILE A 185 -17.00 20.61 1.56
CA ILE A 185 -17.81 20.51 2.78
C ILE A 185 -17.64 21.71 3.74
N ALA A 186 -16.57 22.49 3.61
CA ALA A 186 -16.27 23.63 4.47
C ALA A 186 -17.42 24.65 4.50
N GLY A 187 -17.78 25.13 5.70
CA GLY A 187 -18.81 26.15 5.93
C GLY A 187 -20.25 25.69 5.67
N LYS A 188 -20.47 24.41 5.32
CA LYS A 188 -21.81 23.85 5.17
C LYS A 188 -22.24 23.25 6.51
N GLU A 189 -23.13 23.91 7.24
CA GLU A 189 -23.75 23.39 8.49
C GLU A 189 -24.77 22.27 8.25
N VAL A 190 -24.58 21.49 7.18
CA VAL A 190 -25.24 20.22 6.98
C VAL A 190 -24.24 19.19 7.48
N HIS A 191 -24.65 18.23 8.33
CA HIS A 191 -23.79 17.20 8.96
C HIS A 191 -23.20 16.20 7.94
N GLN A 192 -22.54 16.71 6.92
CA GLN A 192 -21.75 16.05 5.89
C GLN A 192 -20.36 15.86 6.48
N PHE A 193 -20.20 14.82 7.29
CA PHE A 193 -18.90 14.49 7.86
C PHE A 193 -17.91 14.16 6.76
N ALA A 194 -16.70 14.68 6.93
CA ALA A 194 -15.60 14.37 6.04
C ALA A 194 -15.40 12.85 5.95
N LYS A 195 -15.40 12.31 4.74
CA LYS A 195 -15.31 10.89 4.44
C LYS A 195 -13.90 10.53 4.01
N GLY A 196 -13.50 9.31 4.37
CA GLY A 196 -12.35 8.65 3.75
C GLY A 196 -12.62 8.28 2.30
N ASP A 197 -11.84 7.34 1.80
CA ASP A 197 -11.92 6.83 0.44
C ASP A 197 -11.62 5.34 0.52
N ASP A 198 -12.52 4.52 0.03
CA ASP A 198 -12.48 3.08 0.19
C ASP A 198 -12.97 2.42 -1.11
N PRO A 199 -12.20 1.47 -1.69
CA PRO A 199 -12.53 0.91 -3.00
C PRO A 199 -13.92 0.27 -3.06
N GLY A 200 -14.41 -0.28 -1.94
CA GLY A 200 -15.73 -0.93 -1.87
C GLY A 200 -16.89 -0.01 -1.45
N ALA A 201 -16.67 1.29 -1.21
CA ALA A 201 -17.68 2.20 -0.66
C ALA A 201 -18.05 3.33 -1.63
N LEU A 202 -18.87 2.98 -2.63
CA LEU A 202 -19.28 3.84 -3.76
C LEU A 202 -20.36 4.89 -3.43
N VAL A 203 -20.65 5.13 -2.15
CA VAL A 203 -21.66 6.11 -1.73
C VAL A 203 -20.97 7.46 -1.52
N ARG A 204 -21.46 8.48 -2.23
CA ARG A 204 -20.94 9.86 -2.17
C ARG A 204 -19.44 9.94 -2.48
N ASP A 205 -19.04 9.36 -3.60
CA ASP A 205 -17.66 9.39 -4.10
C ASP A 205 -17.19 10.83 -4.40
N ASP A 206 -18.12 11.75 -4.62
CA ASP A 206 -17.86 13.19 -4.69
C ASP A 206 -17.19 13.74 -3.41
N LEU A 207 -17.35 13.06 -2.28
CA LEU A 207 -16.74 13.40 -0.99
C LEU A 207 -15.53 12.54 -0.61
N ASP A 208 -15.02 11.69 -1.51
CA ASP A 208 -13.85 10.88 -1.22
C ASP A 208 -12.64 11.75 -0.81
N ASN A 209 -11.93 11.32 0.23
CA ASN A 209 -10.78 12.01 0.83
C ASN A 209 -11.08 13.47 1.21
N THR A 210 -12.28 13.77 1.70
CA THR A 210 -12.58 15.08 2.32
C THR A 210 -12.05 15.16 3.76
N MET A 211 -11.76 14.02 4.39
CA MET A 211 -11.14 13.95 5.72
C MET A 211 -9.67 14.36 5.71
N MET A 212 -9.14 14.74 6.87
CA MET A 212 -7.74 15.18 7.01
C MET A 212 -6.75 14.05 6.70
N SER A 213 -6.00 14.19 5.62
CA SER A 213 -5.00 13.20 5.21
C SER A 213 -3.77 13.21 6.13
N CYS A 214 -3.02 12.10 6.10
CA CYS A 214 -1.74 12.02 6.81
C CYS A 214 -0.81 13.17 6.43
N GLU A 215 -0.76 13.53 5.14
CA GLU A 215 0.12 14.58 4.64
C GLU A 215 -0.30 15.96 5.13
N GLU A 216 -1.60 16.29 5.14
CA GLU A 216 -2.09 17.58 5.63
C GLU A 216 -1.76 17.79 7.11
N CYS A 217 -1.86 16.74 7.93
CA CYS A 217 -1.49 16.82 9.33
C CYS A 217 0.03 16.88 9.53
N HIS A 218 0.77 15.95 8.92
CA HIS A 218 2.18 15.76 9.19
C HIS A 218 3.11 16.75 8.46
N ALA A 219 2.70 17.33 7.33
CA ALA A 219 3.53 18.32 6.63
C ALA A 219 3.67 19.64 7.41
N LYS A 220 2.64 20.02 8.18
CA LYS A 220 2.57 21.29 8.93
C LYS A 220 2.63 21.11 10.45
N GLY A 221 2.64 19.86 10.93
CA GLY A 221 2.55 19.56 12.36
C GLY A 221 1.21 19.96 12.99
N HIS A 222 0.12 19.80 12.25
CA HIS A 222 -1.24 20.08 12.72
C HIS A 222 -1.54 19.27 13.99
N LEU A 223 -2.18 19.89 14.98
CA LEU A 223 -2.46 19.30 16.30
C LEU A 223 -1.22 18.69 16.99
N GLY A 224 -0.02 19.23 16.70
CA GLY A 224 1.23 18.72 17.25
C GLY A 224 1.75 17.45 16.58
N ALA A 225 1.24 17.11 15.38
CA ALA A 225 1.74 15.97 14.62
C ALA A 225 3.25 16.09 14.35
N PRO A 226 4.04 15.02 14.50
CA PRO A 226 5.47 15.07 14.20
C PRO A 226 5.69 15.24 12.69
N VAL A 227 6.52 16.21 12.30
CA VAL A 227 6.86 16.42 10.89
C VAL A 227 7.87 15.37 10.43
N PRO A 228 7.55 14.51 9.45
CA PRO A 228 8.38 13.38 9.09
C PRO A 228 9.53 13.82 8.18
N GLN A 229 10.75 13.42 8.52
CA GLN A 229 11.93 13.72 7.71
C GLN A 229 12.16 12.70 6.60
N HIS A 230 11.84 11.41 6.84
CA HIS A 230 12.05 10.28 5.93
C HIS A 230 13.43 10.24 5.26
N ALA A 231 14.46 10.78 5.90
CA ALA A 231 15.71 11.13 5.22
C ALA A 231 16.51 9.92 4.68
N ALA A 232 16.21 8.73 5.20
CA ALA A 232 16.76 7.44 4.75
C ALA A 232 16.03 6.81 3.54
N PHE A 233 14.88 7.35 3.12
CA PHE A 233 14.03 6.78 2.08
C PHE A 233 14.15 7.52 0.75
N PRO A 234 14.31 6.80 -0.38
CA PRO A 234 14.24 7.43 -1.70
C PRO A 234 12.87 8.08 -1.96
N PRO A 235 12.80 9.30 -2.53
CA PRO A 235 11.53 10.00 -2.79
C PRO A 235 10.51 9.20 -3.60
N LEU A 236 10.99 8.30 -4.47
CA LEU A 236 10.13 7.43 -5.28
C LEU A 236 9.22 6.53 -4.42
N HIS A 237 9.67 6.10 -3.23
CA HIS A 237 8.83 5.32 -2.32
C HIS A 237 7.64 6.15 -1.85
N LEU A 238 7.87 7.40 -1.42
CA LEU A 238 6.81 8.30 -0.95
C LEU A 238 5.83 8.69 -2.08
N LYS A 239 6.27 8.66 -3.35
CA LYS A 239 5.42 8.86 -4.53
C LYS A 239 4.49 7.66 -4.78
N LYS A 240 4.95 6.43 -4.52
CA LYS A 240 4.29 5.19 -4.94
C LYS A 240 3.70 4.35 -3.81
N ILE A 241 4.07 4.61 -2.56
CA ILE A 241 3.64 3.85 -1.38
C ILE A 241 2.90 4.82 -0.46
N SER A 242 1.72 4.42 0.00
CA SER A 242 0.94 5.22 0.94
C SER A 242 1.60 5.26 2.33
N CYS A 243 1.31 6.30 3.12
CA CYS A 243 1.81 6.37 4.50
C CYS A 243 1.31 5.16 5.31
N GLN A 244 0.06 4.77 5.09
CA GLN A 244 -0.59 3.63 5.72
C GLN A 244 0.17 2.34 5.47
N THR A 245 0.67 2.08 4.26
CA THR A 245 1.41 0.84 3.96
C THR A 245 2.63 0.67 4.86
N CYS A 246 3.39 1.74 5.11
CA CYS A 246 4.56 1.67 5.97
C CYS A 246 4.19 1.72 7.45
N HIS A 247 3.19 2.52 7.81
CA HIS A 247 2.79 2.73 9.20
C HIS A 247 1.74 1.74 9.70
N MET A 248 1.35 0.75 8.90
CA MET A 248 0.46 -0.34 9.30
C MET A 248 1.09 -1.69 8.89
N PRO A 249 2.29 -2.01 9.40
CA PRO A 249 3.04 -3.22 9.03
C PRO A 249 2.28 -4.51 9.35
N GLU A 250 1.42 -4.45 10.37
CA GLU A 250 0.70 -5.57 10.94
C GLU A 250 -0.57 -5.05 11.62
N ARG A 251 -1.64 -5.83 11.53
CA ARG A 251 -2.90 -5.65 12.25
C ARG A 251 -2.87 -6.46 13.52
N GLN A 252 -3.46 -5.96 14.60
CA GLN A 252 -3.41 -6.66 15.90
C GLN A 252 -4.63 -7.55 16.14
N ILE A 253 -5.73 -7.33 15.42
CA ILE A 253 -6.98 -8.08 15.50
C ILE A 253 -7.29 -8.63 14.12
N LYS A 254 -7.73 -9.88 14.04
CA LYS A 254 -8.11 -10.53 12.78
C LYS A 254 -9.39 -9.93 12.17
N ALA A 255 -9.47 -9.99 10.85
CA ALA A 255 -10.66 -9.65 10.05
C ALA A 255 -11.24 -10.93 9.42
N ALA A 256 -12.50 -10.88 8.99
CA ALA A 256 -13.08 -11.92 8.14
C ALA A 256 -12.52 -11.72 6.74
N LEU A 257 -11.65 -12.62 6.30
CA LEU A 257 -11.17 -12.61 4.93
C LEU A 257 -12.13 -13.40 4.04
N VAL A 258 -12.58 -14.58 4.45
CA VAL A 258 -13.59 -15.33 3.70
C VAL A 258 -14.94 -15.16 4.36
N GLN A 259 -15.97 -15.00 3.53
CA GLN A 259 -17.35 -15.11 3.95
C GLN A 259 -18.06 -16.09 3.02
N ASP A 260 -18.32 -17.29 3.54
CA ASP A 260 -19.16 -18.27 2.89
C ASP A 260 -20.60 -18.13 3.40
N SER A 261 -21.53 -18.02 2.47
CA SER A 261 -22.97 -17.92 2.73
C SER A 261 -23.78 -19.12 2.24
N THR A 262 -23.11 -20.21 1.87
CA THR A 262 -23.71 -21.35 1.17
C THR A 262 -24.01 -22.55 2.07
N VAL A 263 -23.23 -22.74 3.13
CA VAL A 263 -23.29 -23.91 4.01
C VAL A 263 -23.89 -23.63 5.39
N TRP A 264 -24.36 -24.68 6.06
CA TRP A 264 -24.88 -24.57 7.43
C TRP A 264 -23.76 -24.59 8.48
N ASN A 265 -23.67 -23.50 9.24
CA ASN A 265 -22.79 -23.34 10.37
C ASN A 265 -23.47 -23.73 11.69
N SER A 266 -23.03 -24.86 12.25
CA SER A 266 -23.50 -25.41 13.53
C SER A 266 -22.83 -24.78 14.75
N GLY A 267 -21.90 -23.83 14.56
CA GLY A 267 -21.15 -23.18 15.63
C GLY A 267 -22.04 -22.66 16.77
N PRO A 268 -21.56 -22.76 18.02
CA PRO A 268 -22.30 -22.27 19.18
C PRO A 268 -22.44 -20.74 19.13
N PHE A 269 -23.47 -20.20 19.78
CA PHE A 269 -23.74 -18.75 19.87
C PHE A 269 -24.01 -18.02 18.54
N ILE A 270 -24.12 -18.73 17.42
CA ILE A 270 -24.55 -18.14 16.15
C ILE A 270 -26.07 -17.93 16.19
N PRO A 271 -26.58 -16.69 15.99
CA PRO A 271 -28.01 -16.45 15.89
C PRO A 271 -28.64 -17.30 14.78
N PHE A 272 -29.84 -17.83 15.01
CA PHE A 272 -30.49 -18.78 14.08
C PHE A 272 -30.51 -18.28 12.62
N GLY A 273 -30.94 -17.04 12.40
CA GLY A 273 -30.97 -16.44 11.07
C GLY A 273 -29.60 -16.17 10.43
N LYS A 274 -28.51 -16.40 11.15
CA LYS A 274 -27.12 -16.22 10.69
C LYS A 274 -26.36 -17.54 10.54
N ARG A 275 -27.03 -18.68 10.70
CA ARG A 275 -26.43 -20.02 10.57
C ARG A 275 -26.00 -20.40 9.16
N ILE A 276 -26.25 -19.57 8.16
CA ILE A 276 -25.69 -19.76 6.81
C ILE A 276 -24.37 -19.01 6.61
N TRP A 277 -23.86 -18.28 7.61
CA TRP A 277 -22.63 -17.52 7.48
C TRP A 277 -21.47 -18.22 8.18
N SER A 278 -20.47 -18.56 7.39
CA SER A 278 -19.17 -19.06 7.84
C SER A 278 -18.10 -18.03 7.50
N TYR A 279 -17.24 -17.72 8.47
CA TYR A 279 -16.15 -16.77 8.30
C TYR A 279 -14.82 -17.48 8.47
N TYR A 280 -13.81 -17.02 7.75
CA TYR A 280 -12.43 -17.43 7.96
C TYR A 280 -11.54 -16.23 8.25
N GLY A 281 -10.61 -16.42 9.18
CA GLY A 281 -9.61 -15.42 9.51
C GLY A 281 -8.50 -15.30 8.45
N PRO A 282 -7.52 -14.41 8.67
CA PRO A 282 -6.35 -14.26 7.80
C PRO A 282 -5.40 -15.47 7.79
N ASP A 283 -5.47 -16.28 8.84
CA ASP A 283 -4.84 -17.60 8.95
C ASP A 283 -5.57 -18.68 8.16
N MET A 284 -6.71 -18.33 7.55
CA MET A 284 -7.64 -19.23 6.86
C MET A 284 -8.15 -20.35 7.76
N LEU A 285 -8.28 -20.08 9.07
CA LEU A 285 -8.97 -20.96 10.00
C LEU A 285 -10.42 -20.50 10.19
N PRO A 286 -11.35 -21.45 10.39
CA PRO A 286 -12.73 -21.15 10.76
C PRO A 286 -12.83 -20.16 11.92
N TRP A 287 -13.66 -19.15 11.73
CA TRP A 287 -13.89 -18.09 12.70
C TRP A 287 -15.36 -17.98 13.08
N ASN A 288 -15.68 -18.43 14.30
CA ASN A 288 -16.97 -18.17 14.91
C ASN A 288 -17.05 -16.72 15.45
N PHE A 289 -17.18 -15.76 14.52
CA PHE A 289 -17.30 -14.33 14.83
C PHE A 289 -18.42 -14.06 15.84
N TYR A 290 -19.59 -14.66 15.66
CA TYR A 290 -20.73 -14.43 16.55
C TYR A 290 -20.49 -14.96 17.96
N GLY A 291 -19.81 -16.11 18.08
CA GLY A 291 -19.39 -16.63 19.38
C GLY A 291 -18.33 -15.78 20.06
N GLU A 292 -17.41 -15.16 19.31
CA GLU A 292 -16.49 -14.16 19.88
C GLU A 292 -17.26 -12.89 20.29
N LYS A 293 -18.14 -12.35 19.44
CA LYS A 293 -18.98 -11.19 19.76
C LYS A 293 -19.83 -11.39 21.03
N ALA A 294 -20.34 -12.61 21.24
CA ALA A 294 -21.13 -12.94 22.43
C ALA A 294 -20.32 -12.98 23.73
N ARG A 295 -18.98 -13.09 23.64
CA ARG A 295 -18.09 -13.32 24.80
C ARG A 295 -17.11 -12.18 25.05
N PHE A 296 -16.74 -11.43 24.02
CA PHE A 296 -15.78 -10.33 24.09
C PHE A 296 -16.49 -8.99 23.88
N THR A 297 -16.05 -7.97 24.62
CA THR A 297 -16.50 -6.60 24.38
C THR A 297 -15.62 -5.91 23.34
N SER A 298 -16.06 -4.73 22.94
CA SER A 298 -15.33 -3.87 22.01
C SER A 298 -13.93 -3.47 22.46
N GLU A 299 -13.72 -3.35 23.77
CA GLU A 299 -12.46 -2.96 24.38
C GLU A 299 -11.52 -4.15 24.59
N PHE A 300 -12.06 -5.38 24.63
CA PHE A 300 -11.33 -6.61 24.94
C PHE A 300 -11.34 -7.61 23.77
N GLN A 301 -11.07 -7.12 22.56
CA GLN A 301 -10.96 -7.98 21.37
C GLN A 301 -9.75 -8.94 21.48
N PRO A 302 -9.88 -10.21 21.08
CA PRO A 302 -8.77 -11.16 21.06
C PRO A 302 -7.64 -10.69 20.14
N THR A 303 -6.40 -10.77 20.61
CA THR A 303 -5.23 -10.45 19.79
C THR A 303 -4.97 -11.60 18.81
N ALA A 304 -4.98 -11.28 17.52
CA ALA A 304 -4.74 -12.22 16.42
C ALA A 304 -4.02 -11.47 15.29
N PRO A 305 -2.69 -11.30 15.40
CA PRO A 305 -1.98 -10.41 14.51
C PRO A 305 -1.86 -10.99 13.10
N TYR A 306 -1.97 -10.12 12.09
CA TYR A 306 -1.81 -10.52 10.69
C TYR A 306 -1.28 -9.39 9.81
N LYS A 307 -0.68 -9.75 8.68
CA LYS A 307 -0.13 -8.79 7.72
C LYS A 307 -1.20 -8.39 6.70
N PRO A 308 -1.44 -7.09 6.46
CA PRO A 308 -2.37 -6.65 5.43
C PRO A 308 -1.99 -7.14 4.03
N PHE A 309 -3.00 -7.29 3.18
CA PHE A 309 -2.80 -7.42 1.74
C PHE A 309 -2.37 -6.07 1.16
N LEU A 310 -1.46 -6.04 0.19
CA LEU A 310 -0.97 -4.81 -0.44
C LEU A 310 -1.36 -4.79 -1.92
N GLU A 311 -1.91 -3.67 -2.38
CA GLU A 311 -2.30 -3.52 -3.78
C GLU A 311 -2.27 -2.06 -4.24
N TRP A 312 -2.13 -1.87 -5.56
CA TRP A 312 -2.29 -0.59 -6.22
C TRP A 312 -3.73 -0.09 -6.18
N TYR A 313 -3.90 1.11 -5.65
CA TYR A 313 -5.15 1.84 -5.67
C TYR A 313 -4.88 3.33 -5.91
N LYS A 314 -5.54 3.90 -6.94
CA LYS A 314 -5.39 5.31 -7.37
C LYS A 314 -3.90 5.76 -7.46
N GLY A 315 -3.04 4.89 -7.98
CA GLY A 315 -1.63 5.20 -8.27
C GLY A 315 -0.63 5.04 -7.11
N LYS A 316 -1.07 4.59 -5.93
CA LYS A 316 -0.20 4.22 -4.80
C LYS A 316 -0.51 2.80 -4.31
N ILE A 317 0.47 2.17 -3.65
CA ILE A 317 0.29 0.91 -2.93
C ILE A 317 -0.34 1.23 -1.57
N TYR A 318 -1.44 0.56 -1.24
CA TYR A 318 -2.17 0.67 0.02
C TYR A 318 -2.27 -0.67 0.74
N PRO A 319 -2.35 -0.69 2.08
CA PRO A 319 -2.76 -1.87 2.81
C PRO A 319 -4.29 -2.01 2.75
N LEU A 320 -4.77 -3.16 2.32
CA LEU A 320 -6.17 -3.47 2.11
C LEU A 320 -6.60 -4.71 2.94
N SER A 321 -7.89 -4.77 3.25
CA SER A 321 -8.60 -5.99 3.67
C SER A 321 -9.57 -6.37 2.57
N LYS A 322 -9.36 -7.52 1.94
CA LYS A 322 -10.13 -8.00 0.80
C LYS A 322 -11.05 -9.12 1.25
N LEU A 323 -12.35 -8.99 0.98
CA LEU A 323 -13.31 -10.06 1.26
C LEU A 323 -13.31 -11.08 0.11
N TYR A 324 -13.34 -12.34 0.46
CA TYR A 324 -13.43 -13.49 -0.43
C TYR A 324 -14.82 -14.13 -0.27
N PRO A 325 -15.85 -13.63 -0.97
CA PRO A 325 -17.20 -14.16 -0.82
C PRO A 325 -17.41 -15.46 -1.60
N VAL A 326 -18.14 -16.37 -0.97
CA VAL A 326 -18.72 -17.57 -1.59
C VAL A 326 -20.21 -17.58 -1.32
N TRP A 327 -21.02 -17.63 -2.37
CA TRP A 327 -22.45 -17.41 -2.26
C TRP A 327 -23.25 -17.96 -3.43
N VAL A 328 -24.57 -18.07 -3.25
CA VAL A 328 -25.51 -18.49 -4.29
C VAL A 328 -26.20 -17.26 -4.88
N GLY A 329 -26.12 -17.10 -6.20
CA GLY A 329 -26.75 -16.03 -6.94
C GLY A 329 -27.94 -16.50 -7.79
N ILE A 330 -28.66 -15.54 -8.34
CA ILE A 330 -29.73 -15.74 -9.33
C ILE A 330 -29.37 -14.89 -10.55
N GLU A 331 -28.96 -15.54 -11.62
CA GLU A 331 -28.76 -14.88 -12.91
C GLU A 331 -30.11 -14.72 -13.61
N ALA A 332 -30.39 -13.53 -14.14
CA ALA A 332 -31.59 -13.27 -14.93
C ALA A 332 -31.19 -12.90 -16.36
N GLU A 333 -31.94 -13.40 -17.34
CA GLU A 333 -31.70 -13.12 -18.76
C GLU A 333 -31.75 -11.61 -19.04
N GLY A 334 -30.75 -11.12 -19.78
CA GLY A 334 -30.60 -9.70 -20.10
C GLY A 334 -30.16 -8.80 -18.94
N GLN A 335 -29.89 -9.35 -17.74
CA GLN A 335 -29.40 -8.59 -16.59
C GLN A 335 -27.90 -8.83 -16.37
N THR A 336 -27.18 -7.76 -16.04
CA THR A 336 -25.75 -7.82 -15.70
C THR A 336 -25.51 -8.10 -14.22
N ALA A 337 -26.43 -7.66 -13.35
CA ALA A 337 -26.38 -7.88 -11.92
C ALA A 337 -26.98 -9.24 -11.54
N LEU A 338 -26.38 -9.89 -10.56
CA LEU A 338 -26.92 -11.10 -9.95
C LEU A 338 -27.90 -10.77 -8.83
N GLY A 339 -29.07 -11.41 -8.86
CA GLY A 339 -29.94 -11.48 -7.70
C GLY A 339 -29.37 -12.38 -6.61
N GLN A 340 -29.93 -12.32 -5.40
CA GLN A 340 -29.56 -13.18 -4.28
C GLN A 340 -30.81 -13.84 -3.69
N PRO A 341 -30.78 -15.15 -3.38
CA PRO A 341 -31.80 -15.77 -2.55
C PRO A 341 -31.89 -15.07 -1.19
N LEU A 342 -33.08 -14.92 -0.63
CA LEU A 342 -33.21 -14.30 0.69
C LEU A 342 -32.56 -15.21 1.73
N MET A 343 -31.84 -14.63 2.70
CA MET A 343 -31.19 -15.40 3.77
C MET A 343 -32.17 -16.35 4.48
N ARG A 344 -33.42 -15.92 4.70
CA ARG A 344 -34.46 -16.75 5.33
C ARG A 344 -34.76 -18.03 4.54
N GLN A 345 -34.66 -17.98 3.22
CA GLN A 345 -34.93 -19.11 2.32
C GLN A 345 -33.83 -20.15 2.46
N MET A 346 -32.58 -19.70 2.43
CA MET A 346 -31.42 -20.56 2.65
C MET A 346 -31.42 -21.19 4.04
N VAL A 347 -31.70 -20.40 5.09
CA VAL A 347 -31.79 -20.91 6.47
C VAL A 347 -32.90 -21.96 6.60
N LYS A 348 -34.08 -21.73 6.00
CA LYS A 348 -35.20 -22.67 6.04
C LYS A 348 -34.89 -23.97 5.29
N MET A 349 -34.30 -23.88 4.09
CA MET A 349 -33.87 -25.04 3.30
C MET A 349 -32.91 -25.93 4.12
N TRP A 350 -31.84 -25.33 4.63
CA TRP A 350 -30.88 -26.05 5.47
C TRP A 350 -31.51 -26.58 6.76
N SER A 351 -32.38 -25.82 7.42
CA SER A 351 -33.05 -26.26 8.65
C SER A 351 -33.91 -27.50 8.41
N ARG A 352 -34.64 -27.57 7.30
CA ARG A 352 -35.43 -28.74 6.91
C ARG A 352 -34.51 -29.94 6.65
N HIS A 353 -33.43 -29.74 5.89
CA HIS A 353 -32.44 -30.80 5.63
C HIS A 353 -31.77 -31.32 6.90
N LYS A 354 -31.42 -30.44 7.85
CA LYS A 354 -30.82 -30.83 9.13
C LYS A 354 -31.79 -31.57 10.04
N ALA A 355 -33.08 -31.28 9.96
CA ALA A 355 -34.11 -31.98 10.72
C ALA A 355 -34.44 -33.35 10.09
N ASP A 356 -34.46 -33.42 8.76
CA ASP A 356 -34.73 -34.63 7.98
C ASP A 356 -33.89 -34.59 6.68
N PRO A 357 -32.80 -35.39 6.58
CA PRO A 357 -31.96 -35.44 5.39
C PRO A 357 -32.68 -35.87 4.10
N SER A 358 -33.87 -36.47 4.20
CA SER A 358 -34.69 -36.76 3.01
C SER A 358 -35.30 -35.50 2.39
N SER A 359 -35.39 -34.40 3.15
CA SER A 359 -35.70 -33.06 2.64
C SER A 359 -34.42 -32.44 2.07
N TYR A 360 -34.42 -32.13 0.77
CA TYR A 360 -33.23 -31.70 0.01
C TYR A 360 -32.03 -32.68 0.12
N PRO A 361 -32.19 -33.94 -0.31
CA PRO A 361 -31.20 -35.00 -0.06
C PRO A 361 -29.84 -34.74 -0.72
N LYS A 362 -29.83 -33.94 -1.81
CA LYS A 362 -28.61 -33.54 -2.52
C LYS A 362 -27.63 -32.82 -1.62
N LEU A 363 -28.08 -32.07 -0.61
CA LEU A 363 -27.20 -31.36 0.32
C LEU A 363 -26.30 -32.30 1.14
N SER A 364 -26.64 -33.60 1.24
CA SER A 364 -25.84 -34.60 1.98
C SER A 364 -24.44 -34.85 1.39
N VAL A 365 -24.21 -34.45 0.13
CA VAL A 365 -22.89 -34.58 -0.50
C VAL A 365 -21.91 -33.49 -0.06
N ILE A 366 -22.42 -32.38 0.49
CA ILE A 366 -21.63 -31.26 0.97
C ILE A 366 -21.06 -31.65 2.34
N ARG A 367 -19.73 -31.62 2.44
CA ARG A 367 -19.02 -31.99 3.67
C ARG A 367 -17.84 -31.05 3.90
N ASP A 368 -17.16 -31.28 5.00
CA ASP A 368 -15.90 -30.63 5.33
C ASP A 368 -14.78 -31.40 4.64
N ASP A 369 -14.09 -30.76 3.69
CA ASP A 369 -13.10 -31.42 2.84
C ASP A 369 -11.68 -31.31 3.34
N ASN A 370 -11.43 -30.37 4.25
CA ASN A 370 -10.12 -30.07 4.78
C ASN A 370 -10.01 -30.35 6.30
N ASP A 371 -11.06 -30.95 6.88
CA ASP A 371 -11.22 -31.30 8.29
C ASP A 371 -11.04 -30.10 9.24
N ASP A 372 -11.40 -28.88 8.80
CA ASP A 372 -11.27 -27.66 9.61
C ASP A 372 -12.46 -27.41 10.56
N GLY A 373 -13.52 -28.18 10.40
CA GLY A 373 -14.76 -28.17 11.17
C GLY A 373 -15.91 -27.44 10.47
N TYR A 374 -15.68 -26.76 9.35
CA TYR A 374 -16.71 -26.10 8.54
C TYR A 374 -16.84 -26.81 7.20
N ALA A 375 -18.08 -27.16 6.82
CA ALA A 375 -18.33 -27.64 5.47
C ALA A 375 -18.07 -26.53 4.45
N ASP A 376 -17.58 -26.91 3.28
CA ASP A 376 -17.30 -25.99 2.18
C ASP A 376 -17.83 -26.57 0.85
N ILE A 377 -17.97 -25.71 -0.15
CA ILE A 377 -18.44 -26.12 -1.48
C ILE A 377 -17.32 -25.87 -2.47
N ASN A 378 -16.61 -26.94 -2.83
CA ASN A 378 -15.46 -26.86 -3.72
C ASN A 378 -15.52 -27.91 -4.85
N ARG A 379 -16.27 -29.01 -4.66
CA ARG A 379 -16.34 -30.11 -5.63
C ARG A 379 -17.45 -29.91 -6.65
N PRO A 380 -17.28 -30.43 -7.88
CA PRO A 380 -18.31 -30.41 -8.91
C PRO A 380 -19.70 -30.85 -8.42
N GLU A 381 -19.78 -31.96 -7.69
CA GLU A 381 -21.03 -32.51 -7.17
C GLU A 381 -21.69 -31.66 -6.07
N GLU A 382 -20.89 -30.95 -5.27
CA GLU A 382 -21.38 -30.04 -4.22
C GLU A 382 -21.96 -28.77 -4.83
N ILE A 383 -21.28 -28.23 -5.85
CA ILE A 383 -21.77 -27.08 -6.63
C ILE A 383 -23.13 -27.41 -7.27
N SER A 384 -23.27 -28.60 -7.88
CA SER A 384 -24.57 -29.07 -8.38
C SER A 384 -25.60 -29.16 -7.26
N ALA A 385 -25.22 -29.76 -6.13
CA ALA A 385 -26.14 -29.99 -5.01
C ALA A 385 -26.73 -28.69 -4.47
N ILE A 386 -25.91 -27.65 -4.27
CA ILE A 386 -26.40 -26.37 -3.74
C ILE A 386 -27.25 -25.61 -4.75
N ILE A 387 -26.87 -25.59 -6.04
CA ILE A 387 -27.65 -24.95 -7.10
C ILE A 387 -29.04 -25.60 -7.20
N ASP A 388 -29.08 -26.93 -7.24
CA ASP A 388 -30.31 -27.69 -7.36
C ASP A 388 -31.23 -27.51 -6.14
N SER A 389 -30.66 -27.60 -4.94
CA SER A 389 -31.44 -27.52 -3.70
C SER A 389 -32.01 -26.11 -3.49
N VAL A 390 -31.25 -25.06 -3.82
CA VAL A 390 -31.75 -23.68 -3.76
C VAL A 390 -32.82 -23.45 -4.83
N THR A 391 -32.66 -24.01 -6.03
CA THR A 391 -33.68 -23.95 -7.09
C THR A 391 -34.99 -24.60 -6.63
N GLU A 392 -34.91 -25.77 -5.99
CA GLU A 392 -36.06 -26.47 -5.41
C GLU A 392 -36.73 -25.62 -4.32
N ALA A 393 -35.94 -25.12 -3.36
CA ALA A 393 -36.46 -24.28 -2.27
C ALA A 393 -37.14 -22.99 -2.76
N LEU A 394 -36.60 -22.34 -3.79
CA LEU A 394 -37.22 -21.15 -4.38
C LEU A 394 -38.55 -21.48 -5.06
N ARG A 395 -38.65 -22.60 -5.77
CA ARG A 395 -39.90 -23.04 -6.41
C ARG A 395 -40.98 -23.40 -5.40
N GLU A 396 -40.60 -24.09 -4.30
CA GLU A 396 -41.54 -24.41 -3.22
C GLU A 396 -42.12 -23.16 -2.54
N GLU A 397 -41.38 -22.05 -2.51
CA GLU A 397 -41.87 -20.76 -2.00
C GLU A 397 -42.62 -19.92 -3.05
N GLY A 398 -42.91 -20.49 -4.22
CA GLY A 398 -43.68 -19.84 -5.27
C GLY A 398 -42.89 -18.83 -6.12
N ALA A 399 -41.55 -18.87 -6.10
CA ALA A 399 -40.75 -17.99 -6.95
C ALA A 399 -40.83 -18.40 -8.43
N THR A 400 -41.17 -17.45 -9.30
CA THR A 400 -41.10 -17.64 -10.76
C THR A 400 -39.64 -17.52 -11.24
N LEU A 401 -39.11 -18.63 -11.76
CA LEU A 401 -37.75 -18.73 -12.30
C LEU A 401 -37.70 -18.69 -13.84
N GLU A 402 -38.77 -18.25 -14.50
CA GLU A 402 -38.75 -18.03 -15.94
C GLU A 402 -37.71 -16.96 -16.30
N GLY A 403 -36.83 -17.27 -17.26
CA GLY A 403 -35.68 -16.42 -17.61
C GLY A 403 -34.65 -16.26 -16.48
N LYS A 404 -34.69 -17.07 -15.41
CA LYS A 404 -33.77 -16.98 -14.27
C LYS A 404 -33.13 -18.34 -13.96
N GLN A 405 -31.85 -18.31 -13.59
CA GLN A 405 -31.09 -19.49 -13.21
C GLN A 405 -30.37 -19.26 -11.88
N VAL A 406 -30.44 -20.24 -10.99
CA VAL A 406 -29.62 -20.25 -9.77
C VAL A 406 -28.18 -20.59 -10.16
N VAL A 407 -27.23 -19.82 -9.64
CA VAL A 407 -25.79 -19.95 -9.94
C VAL A 407 -24.99 -19.99 -8.65
N PHE A 408 -23.84 -20.64 -8.67
CA PHE A 408 -22.86 -20.60 -7.58
C PHE A 408 -21.75 -19.61 -7.92
N VAL A 409 -21.34 -18.78 -6.97
CA VAL A 409 -20.33 -17.75 -7.16
C VAL A 409 -19.23 -17.93 -6.11
N ASN A 410 -18.01 -18.19 -6.59
CA ASN A 410 -16.79 -18.20 -5.78
C ASN A 410 -15.82 -17.16 -6.37
N GLY A 411 -15.70 -16.02 -5.70
CA GLY A 411 -14.89 -14.91 -6.20
C GLY A 411 -15.43 -14.30 -7.48
N ASP A 412 -14.61 -14.30 -8.53
CA ASP A 412 -14.97 -13.89 -9.89
C ASP A 412 -15.49 -15.06 -10.74
N LYS A 413 -15.52 -16.28 -10.23
CA LYS A 413 -16.00 -17.46 -10.97
C LYS A 413 -17.48 -17.67 -10.71
N LEU A 414 -18.29 -17.59 -11.77
CA LEU A 414 -19.72 -17.89 -11.77
C LEU A 414 -19.98 -19.24 -12.44
N TYR A 415 -20.59 -20.16 -11.71
CA TYR A 415 -20.91 -21.52 -12.13
C TYR A 415 -22.41 -21.68 -12.35
N ARG A 416 -22.80 -22.06 -13.57
CA ARG A 416 -24.17 -22.48 -13.92
C ARG A 416 -24.36 -23.99 -13.76
N SER A 417 -23.26 -24.71 -13.87
CA SER A 417 -23.15 -26.15 -13.77
C SER A 417 -21.72 -26.48 -13.33
N PRO A 418 -21.44 -27.73 -12.91
CA PRO A 418 -20.11 -28.11 -12.49
C PRO A 418 -19.08 -28.02 -13.62
N GLY A 419 -17.83 -27.70 -13.26
CA GLY A 419 -16.67 -27.78 -14.16
C GLY A 419 -16.59 -26.69 -15.24
N GLN A 420 -17.61 -25.85 -15.41
CA GLN A 420 -17.57 -24.69 -16.30
C GLN A 420 -18.00 -23.43 -15.56
N TYR A 421 -17.15 -22.40 -15.61
CA TYR A 421 -17.45 -21.09 -15.05
C TYR A 421 -17.24 -19.97 -16.07
N ARG A 422 -18.00 -18.89 -15.88
CA ARG A 422 -17.74 -17.59 -16.51
C ARG A 422 -16.98 -16.72 -15.51
N VAL A 423 -15.94 -16.03 -15.98
CA VAL A 423 -15.24 -15.01 -15.18
C VAL A 423 -16.04 -13.71 -15.21
N LEU A 424 -16.30 -13.16 -14.03
CA LEU A 424 -16.93 -11.87 -13.83
C LEU A 424 -15.88 -10.77 -13.87
N GLU A 425 -16.21 -9.66 -14.54
CA GLU A 425 -15.33 -8.50 -14.58
C GLU A 425 -15.18 -7.89 -13.19
N LYS A 426 -13.94 -7.55 -12.81
CA LYS A 426 -13.61 -6.92 -11.53
C LYS A 426 -12.34 -6.09 -11.63
N HIS A 427 -12.11 -5.23 -10.65
CA HIS A 427 -10.86 -4.52 -10.50
C HIS A 427 -9.74 -5.43 -9.98
N SER A 428 -8.47 -5.02 -10.17
CA SER A 428 -7.31 -5.81 -9.71
C SER A 428 -7.29 -6.00 -8.18
N TYR A 429 -7.73 -4.98 -7.44
CA TYR A 429 -7.82 -5.00 -5.98
C TYR A 429 -9.00 -5.81 -5.43
N GLU A 430 -9.90 -6.28 -6.29
CA GLU A 430 -11.05 -7.11 -5.92
C GLU A 430 -10.74 -8.60 -6.09
N TYR A 431 -11.32 -9.42 -5.22
CA TYR A 431 -11.40 -10.86 -5.45
C TYR A 431 -12.69 -11.23 -6.21
N SER A 432 -13.76 -10.48 -5.95
CA SER A 432 -15.05 -10.61 -6.60
C SER A 432 -15.59 -9.20 -6.86
N PRO A 433 -16.31 -8.94 -7.97
CA PRO A 433 -17.03 -7.67 -8.14
C PRO A 433 -18.16 -7.46 -7.12
N TYR A 434 -18.54 -8.54 -6.41
CA TYR A 434 -19.51 -8.50 -5.32
C TYR A 434 -18.86 -8.56 -3.93
N GLY A 435 -17.52 -8.56 -3.88
CA GLY A 435 -16.74 -8.61 -2.64
C GLY A 435 -16.27 -7.22 -2.23
N SER A 436 -16.51 -6.83 -0.98
CA SER A 436 -15.99 -5.55 -0.49
C SER A 436 -14.46 -5.59 -0.32
N VAL A 437 -13.82 -4.47 -0.65
CA VAL A 437 -12.39 -4.25 -0.44
C VAL A 437 -12.22 -3.00 0.39
N PHE A 438 -11.61 -3.14 1.56
CA PHE A 438 -11.46 -2.04 2.52
C PHE A 438 -10.05 -1.51 2.55
N LYS A 439 -9.89 -0.20 2.42
CA LYS A 439 -8.62 0.50 2.62
C LYS A 439 -8.37 0.66 4.12
N LEU A 440 -7.21 0.23 4.59
CA LEU A 440 -6.88 0.29 6.01
C LEU A 440 -6.24 1.65 6.35
N SER A 441 -6.78 2.34 7.35
CA SER A 441 -6.34 3.71 7.75
C SER A 441 -6.32 3.97 9.27
N HIS A 442 -6.58 2.93 10.08
CA HIS A 442 -6.58 2.97 11.55
C HIS A 442 -5.67 1.86 12.09
N ASP A 443 -5.39 1.82 13.39
CA ASP A 443 -4.30 1.03 13.97
C ASP A 443 -2.93 1.45 13.44
N VAL A 444 -2.73 2.77 13.37
CA VAL A 444 -1.48 3.34 12.86
C VAL A 444 -0.35 3.16 13.87
N ALA A 445 0.74 2.55 13.43
CA ALA A 445 1.94 2.31 14.20
C ALA A 445 2.84 3.56 14.26
N PRO A 446 3.57 3.77 15.37
CA PRO A 446 4.55 4.84 15.48
C PRO A 446 5.72 4.64 14.49
N ALA A 447 6.42 5.72 14.15
CA ALA A 447 7.52 5.70 13.16
C ALA A 447 8.62 4.65 13.44
N LYS A 448 8.90 4.34 14.71
CA LYS A 448 9.89 3.30 15.09
C LYS A 448 9.45 1.87 14.80
N ALA A 449 8.16 1.64 14.58
CA ALA A 449 7.58 0.33 14.26
C ALA A 449 7.18 0.23 12.78
N ALA A 450 7.28 1.31 12.01
CA ALA A 450 6.93 1.33 10.58
C ALA A 450 7.88 0.44 9.75
N LEU A 451 7.38 -0.10 8.64
CA LEU A 451 8.20 -0.83 7.66
C LEU A 451 9.33 0.06 7.13
N GLY A 452 10.53 -0.51 7.07
CA GLY A 452 11.75 0.15 6.60
C GLY A 452 12.40 1.06 7.66
N SER A 453 11.83 1.16 8.87
CA SER A 453 12.48 1.85 9.99
C SER A 453 13.85 1.24 10.34
N LYS A 454 14.05 -0.06 10.10
CA LYS A 454 15.35 -0.76 10.26
C LYS A 454 16.20 -0.79 8.99
N GLY A 455 15.71 -0.22 7.88
CA GLY A 455 16.42 -0.08 6.62
C GLY A 455 15.78 -0.86 5.47
N CYS A 456 16.43 -0.79 4.29
CA CYS A 456 15.88 -1.30 3.03
C CYS A 456 15.53 -2.79 3.06
N THR A 457 16.23 -3.59 3.86
CA THR A 457 16.11 -5.06 3.89
C THR A 457 14.80 -5.55 4.52
N GLU A 458 14.08 -4.71 5.27
CA GLU A 458 12.73 -5.07 5.76
C GLU A 458 11.74 -5.31 4.61
N CYS A 459 11.88 -4.54 3.52
CA CYS A 459 11.05 -4.67 2.32
C CYS A 459 11.79 -5.34 1.15
N HIS A 460 13.11 -5.25 1.06
CA HIS A 460 13.90 -5.80 -0.04
C HIS A 460 14.67 -7.06 0.38
N THR A 461 13.97 -8.07 0.90
CA THR A 461 14.50 -9.42 1.11
C THR A 461 13.59 -10.44 0.42
N THR A 462 14.14 -11.62 0.13
CA THR A 462 13.39 -12.71 -0.50
C THR A 462 12.25 -13.26 0.37
N ASN A 463 12.26 -12.94 1.68
CA ASN A 463 11.22 -13.30 2.64
C ASN A 463 10.55 -12.05 3.25
N SER A 464 10.65 -10.91 2.57
CA SER A 464 10.09 -9.63 3.06
C SER A 464 8.57 -9.66 3.19
N HIS A 465 8.04 -8.90 4.14
CA HIS A 465 6.60 -8.76 4.34
C HIS A 465 5.94 -8.00 3.17
N PHE A 466 6.71 -7.18 2.46
CA PHE A 466 6.19 -6.33 1.40
C PHE A 466 6.02 -7.08 0.08
N PHE A 467 7.04 -7.83 -0.37
CA PHE A 467 7.01 -8.51 -1.67
C PHE A 467 6.78 -10.01 -1.57
N ALA A 468 7.27 -10.67 -0.51
CA ALA A 468 7.27 -12.13 -0.41
C ALA A 468 6.18 -12.69 0.51
N ALA A 469 5.40 -11.84 1.18
CA ALA A 469 4.29 -12.29 2.00
C ALA A 469 3.28 -13.07 1.15
N ALA A 470 2.81 -14.21 1.68
CA ALA A 470 1.76 -14.99 1.05
C ALA A 470 0.43 -14.23 1.10
N ALA A 471 -0.18 -14.03 -0.06
CA ALA A 471 -1.52 -13.48 -0.22
C ALA A 471 -2.46 -14.59 -0.68
N LEU A 472 -3.66 -14.65 -0.10
CA LEU A 472 -4.69 -15.61 -0.49
C LEU A 472 -5.18 -15.34 -1.92
N ARG A 473 -5.25 -16.38 -2.75
CA ARG A 473 -5.75 -16.33 -4.13
C ARG A 473 -7.03 -17.09 -4.31
N ASP A 474 -7.14 -18.28 -3.75
CA ASP A 474 -8.35 -19.10 -3.81
C ASP A 474 -8.57 -19.73 -2.42
N PRO A 475 -9.70 -19.44 -1.75
CA PRO A 475 -10.00 -19.97 -0.41
C PRO A 475 -10.31 -21.46 -0.42
N PHE A 476 -10.98 -21.97 -1.46
CA PHE A 476 -11.46 -23.36 -1.53
C PHE A 476 -11.14 -23.95 -2.90
N THR A 477 -10.17 -24.88 -2.94
CA THR A 477 -9.87 -25.66 -4.16
C THR A 477 -10.55 -27.02 -4.11
N THR A 478 -10.63 -27.69 -5.25
CA THR A 478 -11.18 -29.06 -5.37
C THR A 478 -10.47 -30.11 -4.52
N GLU A 479 -9.26 -29.81 -4.04
CA GLU A 479 -8.47 -30.69 -3.16
C GLU A 479 -8.61 -30.31 -1.67
N GLY A 480 -9.48 -29.36 -1.32
CA GLY A 480 -9.62 -28.81 0.04
C GLY A 480 -8.47 -27.87 0.46
N PHE A 481 -7.48 -27.63 -0.40
CA PHE A 481 -6.34 -26.76 -0.10
C PHE A 481 -6.62 -25.29 -0.47
N ARG A 482 -5.85 -24.38 0.14
CA ARG A 482 -5.85 -22.94 -0.15
C ARG A 482 -4.72 -22.59 -1.11
N ILE A 483 -4.99 -21.75 -2.11
CA ILE A 483 -3.94 -21.23 -2.99
C ILE A 483 -3.47 -19.88 -2.45
N THR A 484 -2.17 -19.77 -2.23
CA THR A 484 -1.51 -18.49 -1.92
C THR A 484 -0.43 -18.20 -2.94
N ALA A 485 -0.15 -16.92 -3.17
CA ALA A 485 0.92 -16.46 -4.03
C ALA A 485 1.68 -15.31 -3.34
N PRO A 486 2.94 -15.05 -3.69
CA PRO A 486 3.68 -13.93 -3.11
C PRO A 486 3.09 -12.58 -3.54
N MET A 487 3.05 -11.63 -2.61
CA MET A 487 2.48 -10.28 -2.78
C MET A 487 2.99 -9.54 -4.03
N HIS A 488 4.23 -9.79 -4.43
CA HIS A 488 4.81 -9.12 -5.59
C HIS A 488 4.07 -9.42 -6.90
N GLU A 489 3.39 -10.57 -7.01
CA GLU A 489 2.59 -10.91 -8.18
C GLU A 489 1.36 -10.02 -8.29
N ASP A 490 0.65 -9.77 -7.18
CA ASP A 490 -0.46 -8.80 -7.11
C ASP A 490 0.01 -7.40 -7.48
N LEU A 491 1.17 -7.01 -6.95
CA LEU A 491 1.77 -5.69 -7.22
C LEU A 491 2.33 -5.55 -8.66
N GLY A 492 2.26 -6.57 -9.51
CA GLY A 492 2.72 -6.54 -10.90
C GLY A 492 4.23 -6.60 -11.07
N TYR A 493 4.95 -7.23 -10.14
CA TYR A 493 6.40 -7.44 -10.19
C TYR A 493 6.73 -8.90 -10.47
N SER A 494 7.65 -9.13 -11.41
CA SER A 494 8.21 -10.47 -11.63
C SER A 494 9.11 -10.90 -10.49
N THR A 495 9.16 -12.20 -10.21
CA THR A 495 10.03 -12.80 -9.19
C THR A 495 11.48 -12.39 -9.38
N LEU A 496 11.98 -12.40 -10.63
CA LEU A 496 13.34 -11.97 -10.96
C LEU A 496 13.61 -10.51 -10.56
N THR A 497 12.66 -9.61 -10.81
CA THR A 497 12.80 -8.18 -10.46
C THR A 497 12.97 -8.00 -8.95
N VAL A 498 12.14 -8.70 -8.17
CA VAL A 498 12.20 -8.66 -6.71
C VAL A 498 13.49 -9.28 -6.19
N GLN A 499 13.89 -10.43 -6.72
CA GLN A 499 15.12 -11.12 -6.32
C GLN A 499 16.37 -10.30 -6.64
N VAL A 500 16.44 -9.65 -7.80
CA VAL A 500 17.54 -8.74 -8.16
C VAL A 500 17.59 -7.55 -7.21
N GLY A 501 16.44 -6.97 -6.87
CA GLY A 501 16.34 -5.91 -5.86
C GLY A 501 16.80 -6.37 -4.48
N ALA A 502 16.39 -7.57 -4.05
CA ALA A 502 16.81 -8.17 -2.80
C ALA A 502 18.32 -8.44 -2.77
N TRP A 503 18.88 -9.01 -3.83
CA TRP A 503 20.33 -9.21 -3.97
C TRP A 503 21.09 -7.88 -3.91
N ARG A 504 20.58 -6.83 -4.59
CA ARG A 504 21.20 -5.50 -4.57
C ARG A 504 21.32 -4.96 -3.15
N GLU A 505 20.23 -4.99 -2.38
CA GLU A 505 20.21 -4.38 -1.04
C GLU A 505 20.87 -5.25 0.04
N ASN A 506 20.73 -6.59 -0.03
CA ASN A 506 21.31 -7.49 0.98
C ASN A 506 22.77 -7.82 0.74
N ILE A 507 23.22 -7.86 -0.53
CA ILE A 507 24.54 -8.34 -0.90
C ILE A 507 25.34 -7.21 -1.54
N LEU A 508 24.95 -6.74 -2.73
CA LEU A 508 25.79 -5.82 -3.50
C LEU A 508 26.12 -4.53 -2.73
N ARG A 509 25.14 -3.90 -2.08
CA ARG A 509 25.34 -2.65 -1.32
C ARG A 509 26.32 -2.86 -0.13
N PRO A 510 26.08 -3.78 0.83
CA PRO A 510 27.02 -4.01 1.93
C PRO A 510 28.41 -4.45 1.48
N TRP A 511 28.49 -5.33 0.48
CA TRP A 511 29.78 -5.80 -0.05
C TRP A 511 30.57 -4.68 -0.73
N SER A 512 29.91 -3.74 -1.42
CA SER A 512 30.59 -2.59 -2.03
C SER A 512 31.27 -1.73 -0.97
N ILE A 513 30.61 -1.48 0.16
CA ILE A 513 31.18 -0.73 1.29
C ILE A 513 32.39 -1.49 1.86
N GLY A 514 32.24 -2.79 2.13
CA GLY A 514 33.33 -3.62 2.63
C GLY A 514 34.52 -3.68 1.66
N ALA A 515 34.26 -3.76 0.35
CA ALA A 515 35.29 -3.78 -0.68
C ALA A 515 36.11 -2.50 -0.71
N PHE A 516 35.50 -1.32 -0.48
CA PHE A 516 36.25 -0.06 -0.39
C PHE A 516 37.27 -0.07 0.76
N PHE A 517 36.88 -0.58 1.94
CA PHE A 517 37.80 -0.72 3.07
C PHE A 517 38.91 -1.74 2.80
N ILE A 518 38.57 -2.88 2.21
CA ILE A 518 39.56 -3.92 1.85
C ILE A 518 40.58 -3.37 0.86
N VAL A 519 40.13 -2.73 -0.22
CA VAL A 519 41.02 -2.12 -1.22
C VAL A 519 41.88 -1.04 -0.57
N GLY A 520 41.29 -0.15 0.24
CA GLY A 520 42.06 0.86 0.99
C GLY A 520 43.17 0.24 1.85
N PHE A 521 42.85 -0.81 2.60
CA PHE A 521 43.82 -1.55 3.40
C PHE A 521 44.93 -2.17 2.55
N LEU A 522 44.59 -2.82 1.42
CA LEU A 522 45.56 -3.42 0.51
C LEU A 522 46.50 -2.38 -0.12
N LEU A 523 45.99 -1.19 -0.46
CA LEU A 523 46.81 -0.09 -0.99
C LEU A 523 47.78 0.47 0.07
N ILE A 524 47.33 0.58 1.32
CA ILE A 524 48.19 0.98 2.44
C ILE A 524 49.27 -0.09 2.68
N LEU A 525 48.89 -1.36 2.72
CA LEU A 525 49.83 -2.48 2.89
C LEU A 525 50.86 -2.50 1.76
N HIS A 526 50.41 -2.34 0.51
CA HIS A 526 51.29 -2.23 -0.65
C HIS A 526 52.30 -1.08 -0.47
N TYR A 527 51.84 0.09 0.00
CA TYR A 527 52.73 1.23 0.24
C TYR A 527 53.78 0.93 1.31
N ILE A 528 53.40 0.27 2.41
CA ILE A 528 54.32 -0.07 3.50
C ILE A 528 55.37 -1.09 3.03
N VAL A 529 54.97 -2.08 2.21
CA VAL A 529 55.85 -3.17 1.78
C VAL A 529 56.79 -2.75 0.64
N PHE A 530 56.28 -2.03 -0.36
CA PHE A 530 57.03 -1.71 -1.58
C PHE A 530 57.48 -0.26 -1.67
N GLY A 531 56.84 0.65 -0.92
CA GLY A 531 57.14 2.09 -0.96
C GLY A 531 56.74 2.76 -2.29
N PRO A 532 57.00 4.08 -2.41
CA PRO A 532 56.98 4.74 -3.71
C PRO A 532 58.03 4.12 -4.63
N LYS A 533 57.82 4.21 -5.95
CA LYS A 533 58.91 3.89 -6.89
C LYS A 533 60.13 4.74 -6.50
N PRO A 534 61.36 4.16 -6.45
CA PRO A 534 62.57 4.91 -6.15
C PRO A 534 62.57 6.19 -6.96
N ALA A 535 62.83 7.34 -6.32
CA ALA A 535 62.86 8.61 -7.01
C ALA A 535 63.77 8.50 -8.22
N ASP A 536 63.16 8.48 -9.40
CA ASP A 536 63.85 8.45 -10.67
C ASP A 536 64.90 9.55 -10.64
N SER A 537 66.16 9.20 -10.85
CA SER A 537 67.22 10.19 -10.96
C SER A 537 66.86 11.13 -12.11
N VAL A 538 66.37 12.32 -11.80
CA VAL A 538 66.23 13.40 -12.77
C VAL A 538 67.65 13.84 -13.08
N VAL A 539 68.15 13.43 -14.25
CA VAL A 539 69.54 13.69 -14.66
C VAL A 539 69.62 14.99 -15.48
N ASP A 540 68.49 15.48 -16.01
CA ASP A 540 68.40 16.69 -16.82
C ASP A 540 67.21 17.60 -16.47
N ASP A 541 67.37 18.91 -16.68
CA ASP A 541 66.31 19.94 -16.49
C ASP A 541 65.47 20.18 -17.76
N ILE A 542 65.63 19.35 -18.79
CA ILE A 542 64.94 19.52 -20.08
C ILE A 542 63.49 19.03 -19.92
N GLU A 543 62.54 19.97 -19.90
CA GLU A 543 61.12 19.64 -19.83
C GLU A 543 60.49 19.44 -21.22
N VAL A 544 59.77 18.33 -21.37
CA VAL A 544 59.02 17.96 -22.59
C VAL A 544 57.52 18.09 -22.32
N VAL A 545 56.77 18.66 -23.27
CA VAL A 545 55.30 18.75 -23.19
C VAL A 545 54.70 17.36 -23.37
N ARG A 546 54.11 16.83 -22.30
CA ARG A 546 53.41 15.53 -22.28
C ARG A 546 51.92 15.66 -22.50
N PHE A 547 51.30 16.69 -21.90
CA PHE A 547 49.87 16.94 -21.96
C PHE A 547 49.56 18.37 -22.39
N GLY A 548 48.79 18.52 -23.47
CA GLY A 548 48.32 19.81 -23.97
C GLY A 548 47.31 20.48 -23.04
N VAL A 549 47.04 21.78 -23.24
CA VAL A 549 46.11 22.55 -22.39
C VAL A 549 44.71 21.91 -22.37
N LEU A 550 44.18 21.54 -23.54
CA LEU A 550 42.85 20.93 -23.65
C LEU A 550 42.77 19.57 -22.93
N GLU A 551 43.81 18.75 -23.02
CA GLU A 551 43.88 17.45 -22.30
C GLU A 551 43.84 17.65 -20.78
N ARG A 552 44.56 18.67 -20.27
CA ARG A 552 44.57 18.99 -18.84
C ARG A 552 43.25 19.56 -18.34
N VAL A 553 42.65 20.48 -19.11
CA VAL A 553 41.36 21.07 -18.76
C VAL A 553 40.27 20.00 -18.76
N ALA A 554 40.21 19.14 -19.79
CA ALA A 554 39.27 18.03 -19.85
C ALA A 554 39.44 17.08 -18.66
N HIS A 555 40.68 16.69 -18.35
CA HIS A 555 40.98 15.86 -17.18
C HIS A 555 40.59 16.53 -15.85
N TYR A 556 40.83 17.84 -15.70
CA TYR A 556 40.46 18.58 -14.49
C TYR A 556 38.94 18.57 -14.26
N PHE A 557 38.15 18.82 -15.31
CA PHE A 557 36.69 18.72 -15.22
C PHE A 557 36.24 17.28 -14.91
N SER A 558 36.85 16.26 -15.51
CA SER A 558 36.60 14.86 -15.14
C SER A 558 36.94 14.58 -13.68
N PHE A 559 38.06 15.06 -13.16
CA PHE A 559 38.48 14.85 -11.77
C PHE A 559 37.49 15.48 -10.78
N VAL A 560 37.16 16.77 -10.96
CA VAL A 560 36.27 17.49 -10.03
C VAL A 560 34.86 16.88 -10.05
N SER A 561 34.31 16.61 -11.23
CA SER A 561 32.98 15.99 -11.35
C SER A 561 32.95 14.57 -10.79
N PHE A 562 34.00 13.76 -11.02
CA PHE A 562 34.12 12.42 -10.44
C PHE A 562 34.20 12.44 -8.91
N ALA A 563 34.91 13.41 -8.33
CA ALA A 563 34.98 13.58 -6.88
C ALA A 563 33.60 13.88 -6.28
N ILE A 564 32.85 14.80 -6.89
CA ILE A 564 31.47 15.12 -6.49
C ILE A 564 30.59 13.87 -6.57
N LEU A 565 30.64 13.16 -7.70
CA LEU A 565 29.87 11.92 -7.94
C LEU A 565 30.22 10.82 -6.93
N THR A 566 31.50 10.65 -6.62
CA THR A 566 31.98 9.64 -5.66
C THR A 566 31.48 9.94 -4.25
N VAL A 567 31.65 11.18 -3.78
CA VAL A 567 31.22 11.58 -2.43
C VAL A 567 29.70 11.45 -2.29
N SER A 568 28.93 12.02 -3.21
CA SER A 568 27.47 11.94 -3.18
C SER A 568 26.96 10.50 -3.37
N GLY A 569 27.56 9.71 -4.27
CA GLY A 569 27.23 8.31 -4.49
C GLY A 569 27.49 7.42 -3.27
N ILE A 570 28.62 7.60 -2.57
CA ILE A 570 28.91 6.91 -1.32
C ILE A 570 27.89 7.30 -0.24
N CYS A 571 27.54 8.58 -0.13
CA CYS A 571 26.51 9.04 0.82
C CYS A 571 25.17 8.33 0.56
N PHE A 572 24.74 8.20 -0.70
CA PHE A 572 23.52 7.46 -1.05
C PHE A 572 23.64 5.94 -0.79
N LEU A 573 24.83 5.37 -0.99
CA LEU A 573 25.15 3.97 -0.68
C LEU A 573 25.07 3.65 0.83
N LEU A 574 25.21 4.64 1.70
CA LEU A 574 25.05 4.46 3.15
C LEU A 574 23.57 4.40 3.61
N GLY A 575 22.62 4.80 2.76
CA GLY A 575 21.18 4.62 3.02
C GLY A 575 20.74 5.32 4.30
N ARG A 576 20.28 4.57 5.31
CA ARG A 576 19.90 5.11 6.63
C ARG A 576 21.05 5.82 7.35
N ASN A 577 22.30 5.41 7.12
CA ASN A 577 23.48 6.01 7.72
C ASN A 577 24.07 7.14 6.87
N ASN A 578 23.32 7.65 5.89
CA ASN A 578 23.74 8.75 5.04
C ASN A 578 23.91 10.04 5.88
N PRO A 579 25.12 10.61 5.98
CA PRO A 579 25.35 11.82 6.77
C PRO A 579 24.63 13.05 6.19
N LEU A 580 24.40 13.10 4.88
CA LEU A 580 23.65 14.18 4.23
C LEU A 580 22.18 14.17 4.65
N ALA A 581 21.65 13.00 5.02
CA ALA A 581 20.28 12.84 5.49
C ALA A 581 20.03 13.52 6.86
N LEU A 582 21.09 13.83 7.63
CA LEU A 582 20.98 14.65 8.85
C LEU A 582 20.58 16.10 8.55
N TYR A 583 20.80 16.56 7.32
CA TYR A 583 20.51 17.92 6.87
C TYR A 583 19.67 17.86 5.58
N PRO A 584 18.32 17.87 5.68
CA PRO A 584 17.43 17.65 4.54
C PRO A 584 17.72 18.52 3.30
N GLU A 585 18.12 19.77 3.50
CA GLU A 585 18.48 20.68 2.40
C GLU A 585 19.77 20.27 1.69
N MET A 586 20.75 19.72 2.41
CA MET A 586 21.97 19.16 1.80
C MET A 586 21.68 17.87 1.04
N GLN A 587 20.77 17.03 1.56
CA GLN A 587 20.33 15.83 0.86
C GLN A 587 19.64 16.19 -0.47
N LYS A 588 18.75 17.18 -0.47
CA LYS A 588 18.10 17.69 -1.70
C LYS A 588 19.13 18.23 -2.68
N LEU A 589 20.06 19.06 -2.20
CA LEU A 589 21.13 19.61 -3.04
C LEU A 589 21.97 18.51 -3.69
N ALA A 590 22.36 17.48 -2.93
CA ALA A 590 23.12 16.35 -3.46
C ALA A 590 22.34 15.57 -4.53
N GLN A 591 21.03 15.37 -4.35
CA GLN A 591 20.17 14.72 -5.34
C GLN A 591 20.06 15.52 -6.64
N THR A 592 20.17 16.85 -6.60
CA THR A 592 20.21 17.71 -7.78
C THR A 592 21.59 17.76 -8.43
N VAL A 593 22.65 17.91 -7.63
CA VAL A 593 24.02 18.09 -8.12
C VAL A 593 24.61 16.79 -8.69
N HIS A 594 24.30 15.63 -8.11
CA HIS A 594 24.83 14.34 -8.55
C HIS A 594 24.59 14.07 -10.06
N PRO A 595 23.34 14.10 -10.59
CA PRO A 595 23.12 13.85 -12.02
C PRO A 595 23.75 14.92 -12.92
N LEU A 596 23.77 16.19 -12.48
CA LEU A 596 24.42 17.28 -13.23
C LEU A 596 25.93 17.07 -13.34
N ALA A 597 26.59 16.70 -12.24
CA ALA A 597 27.99 16.32 -12.24
C ALA A 597 28.25 15.10 -13.13
N GLY A 598 27.29 14.16 -13.21
CA GLY A 598 27.31 13.02 -14.12
C GLY A 598 27.41 13.43 -15.60
N VAL A 599 26.62 14.41 -16.02
CA VAL A 599 26.65 14.94 -17.39
C VAL A 599 27.99 15.64 -17.68
N VAL A 600 28.47 16.47 -16.75
CA VAL A 600 29.77 17.14 -16.88
C VAL A 600 30.90 16.11 -16.99
N PHE A 601 30.88 15.07 -16.15
CA PHE A 601 31.86 13.99 -16.20
C PHE A 601 31.82 13.25 -17.53
N ALA A 602 30.62 12.95 -18.06
CA ALA A 602 30.48 12.25 -19.32
C ALA A 602 31.04 13.05 -20.51
N ILE A 603 30.78 14.35 -20.57
CA ILE A 603 31.31 15.24 -21.61
C ILE A 603 32.83 15.34 -21.51
N ALA A 604 33.36 15.64 -20.31
CA ALA A 604 34.79 15.80 -20.08
C ALA A 604 35.56 14.47 -20.28
N GLY A 605 34.98 13.36 -19.84
CA GLY A 605 35.51 12.01 -20.00
C GLY A 605 35.53 11.57 -21.47
N LEU A 606 34.46 11.85 -22.22
CA LEU A 606 34.42 11.59 -23.67
C LEU A 606 35.48 12.42 -24.40
N LEU A 607 35.62 13.71 -24.08
CA LEU A 607 36.65 14.57 -24.67
C LEU A 607 38.06 14.02 -24.37
N THR A 608 38.32 13.66 -23.12
CA THR A 608 39.58 13.03 -22.70
C THR A 608 39.83 11.73 -23.49
N GLY A 609 38.80 10.89 -23.62
CA GLY A 609 38.81 9.67 -24.41
C GLY A 609 39.19 9.92 -25.86
N LEU A 610 38.51 10.85 -26.54
CA LEU A 610 38.78 11.18 -27.95
C LEU A 610 40.20 11.72 -28.17
N LEU A 611 40.72 12.52 -27.25
CA LEU A 611 42.10 13.03 -27.32
C LEU A 611 43.14 11.91 -27.15
N TRP A 612 42.84 10.89 -26.34
CA TRP A 612 43.81 9.85 -25.96
C TRP A 612 43.62 8.51 -26.69
N ILE A 613 42.48 8.26 -27.34
CA ILE A 613 42.12 6.94 -27.91
C ILE A 613 43.15 6.42 -28.92
N ARG A 614 43.73 7.32 -29.74
CA ARG A 614 44.78 6.96 -30.71
C ARG A 614 46.05 6.41 -30.05
N HIS A 615 46.28 6.77 -28.79
CA HIS A 615 47.42 6.32 -28.00
C HIS A 615 47.07 5.14 -27.06
N ALA A 616 45.79 4.73 -27.04
CA ALA A 616 45.24 3.77 -26.09
C ALA A 616 45.17 2.33 -26.61
N ALA A 617 45.53 2.09 -27.87
CA ALA A 617 45.56 0.75 -28.45
C ALA A 617 46.57 -0.14 -27.71
N LEU A 618 46.14 -1.34 -27.32
CA LEU A 618 47.00 -2.36 -26.75
C LEU A 618 47.93 -2.91 -27.85
N LYS A 619 49.22 -2.95 -27.55
CA LYS A 619 50.31 -3.38 -28.42
C LYS A 619 51.03 -4.57 -27.78
N PRO A 620 51.79 -5.37 -28.54
CA PRO A 620 52.49 -6.54 -27.99
C PRO A 620 53.38 -6.25 -26.77
N HIS A 621 54.04 -5.08 -26.73
CA HIS A 621 54.85 -4.67 -25.56
C HIS A 621 54.05 -4.40 -24.29
N ASP A 622 52.74 -4.16 -24.39
CA ASP A 622 51.87 -3.98 -23.21
C ASP A 622 51.69 -5.31 -22.44
N ILE A 623 51.78 -6.46 -23.13
CA ILE A 623 51.72 -7.77 -22.48
C ILE A 623 52.94 -7.98 -21.58
N GLU A 624 54.11 -7.56 -22.04
CA GLU A 624 55.33 -7.61 -21.23
C GLU A 624 55.24 -6.68 -20.01
N TRP A 625 54.68 -5.48 -20.19
CA TRP A 625 54.40 -4.56 -19.09
C TRP A 625 53.48 -5.19 -18.03
N LEU A 626 52.41 -5.88 -18.47
CA LEU A 626 51.44 -6.54 -17.59
C LEU A 626 52.05 -7.73 -16.85
N ARG A 627 52.88 -8.56 -17.52
CA ARG A 627 53.61 -9.66 -16.86
C ARG A 627 54.54 -9.17 -15.75
N LYS A 628 55.11 -7.98 -15.92
CA LYS A 628 55.96 -7.32 -14.92
C LYS A 628 55.15 -6.48 -13.91
N LEU A 629 53.82 -6.47 -14.01
CA LEU A 629 52.90 -5.68 -13.17
C LEU A 629 53.30 -4.21 -13.06
N GLY A 630 53.85 -3.64 -14.14
CA GLY A 630 54.33 -2.25 -14.16
C GLY A 630 55.47 -1.94 -13.18
N GLY A 631 56.11 -2.96 -12.59
CA GLY A 631 57.19 -2.81 -11.62
C GLY A 631 56.73 -2.37 -10.24
N TYR A 632 55.42 -2.35 -9.97
CA TYR A 632 54.87 -1.85 -8.71
C TYR A 632 55.12 -2.80 -7.51
N LEU A 633 55.45 -4.07 -7.76
CA LEU A 633 55.78 -5.05 -6.71
C LEU A 633 57.31 -5.24 -6.53
N GLY A 634 58.09 -4.16 -6.58
CA GLY A 634 59.54 -4.19 -6.28
C GLY A 634 60.45 -4.69 -7.42
N GLY A 635 59.97 -4.72 -8.66
CA GLY A 635 60.78 -5.14 -9.81
C GLY A 635 61.73 -4.05 -10.32
N LYS A 636 63.05 -4.33 -10.40
CA LYS A 636 64.09 -3.41 -10.92
C LYS A 636 64.30 -3.43 -12.44
N HIS A 637 63.34 -3.96 -13.20
CA HIS A 637 63.50 -4.16 -14.64
C HIS A 637 63.15 -2.89 -15.41
N ALA A 638 63.85 -2.62 -16.52
CA ALA A 638 63.39 -1.61 -17.48
C ALA A 638 62.04 -2.03 -18.05
N ILE A 639 61.04 -1.15 -17.96
CA ILE A 639 59.69 -1.40 -18.46
C ILE A 639 59.38 -0.40 -19.56
N HIS A 640 59.46 -0.85 -20.80
CA HIS A 640 59.23 -0.02 -21.96
C HIS A 640 57.72 0.25 -22.18
N ALA A 641 57.37 1.51 -22.42
CA ALA A 641 55.99 1.90 -22.74
C ALA A 641 55.95 2.97 -23.84
N GLY A 642 54.83 3.03 -24.56
CA GLY A 642 54.48 4.15 -25.44
C GLY A 642 54.03 5.39 -24.65
N ARG A 643 53.29 6.33 -25.26
CA ARG A 643 52.80 7.56 -24.59
C ARG A 643 52.06 7.23 -23.28
N PHE A 644 51.28 6.16 -23.30
CA PHE A 644 50.65 5.54 -22.12
C PHE A 644 51.18 4.12 -21.91
N ASN A 645 51.34 3.73 -20.66
CA ASN A 645 51.65 2.35 -20.30
C ASN A 645 50.40 1.44 -20.30
N ALA A 646 50.59 0.13 -20.23
CA ALA A 646 49.47 -0.82 -20.33
C ALA A 646 48.39 -0.58 -19.26
N GLY A 647 48.78 -0.28 -18.02
CA GLY A 647 47.84 0.06 -16.95
C GLY A 647 47.02 1.32 -17.24
N GLN A 648 47.66 2.38 -17.75
CA GLN A 648 46.98 3.62 -18.17
C GLN A 648 46.02 3.39 -19.35
N LYS A 649 46.37 2.51 -20.29
CA LYS A 649 45.50 2.14 -21.42
C LYS A 649 44.27 1.38 -20.95
N LEU A 650 44.46 0.36 -20.10
CA LEU A 650 43.36 -0.41 -19.53
C LEU A 650 42.43 0.47 -18.70
N LEU A 651 42.99 1.38 -17.90
CA LEU A 651 42.20 2.35 -17.14
C LEU A 651 41.38 3.26 -18.06
N LEU A 652 41.95 3.77 -19.15
CA LEU A 652 41.20 4.60 -20.09
C LEU A 652 40.01 3.84 -20.70
N TRP A 653 40.21 2.61 -21.17
CA TRP A 653 39.11 1.80 -21.69
C TRP A 653 38.05 1.50 -20.63
N TRP A 654 38.47 1.19 -19.41
CA TRP A 654 37.57 0.97 -18.28
C TRP A 654 36.74 2.22 -17.97
N VAL A 655 37.39 3.39 -17.86
CA VAL A 655 36.72 4.68 -17.64
C VAL A 655 35.70 4.96 -18.75
N MET A 656 36.04 4.72 -20.02
CA MET A 656 35.13 4.94 -21.15
C MET A 656 33.89 4.05 -21.08
N VAL A 657 34.07 2.76 -20.77
CA VAL A 657 32.95 1.81 -20.61
C VAL A 657 32.09 2.18 -19.40
N CYS A 658 32.71 2.43 -18.24
CA CYS A 658 31.98 2.86 -17.06
C CYS A 658 31.22 4.17 -17.30
N THR A 659 31.82 5.15 -17.97
CA THR A 659 31.15 6.42 -18.29
C THR A 659 29.91 6.19 -19.14
N ALA A 660 30.00 5.36 -20.18
CA ALA A 660 28.85 5.05 -21.04
C ALA A 660 27.73 4.36 -20.25
N VAL A 661 28.05 3.33 -19.47
CA VAL A 661 27.06 2.59 -18.68
C VAL A 661 26.43 3.45 -17.59
N MET A 662 27.25 4.22 -16.85
CA MET A 662 26.80 5.13 -15.80
C MET A 662 25.93 6.25 -16.34
N LEU A 663 26.23 6.79 -17.53
CA LEU A 663 25.41 7.81 -18.17
C LEU A 663 24.04 7.25 -18.57
N VAL A 664 24.00 6.10 -19.25
CA VAL A 664 22.74 5.48 -19.70
C VAL A 664 21.86 5.12 -18.51
N THR A 665 22.42 4.44 -17.50
CA THR A 665 21.68 4.07 -16.29
C THR A 665 21.30 5.29 -15.44
N GLY A 666 22.17 6.31 -15.37
CA GLY A 666 21.91 7.56 -14.66
C GLY A 666 20.76 8.36 -15.28
N ILE A 667 20.70 8.47 -16.61
CA ILE A 667 19.58 9.12 -17.32
C ILE A 667 18.26 8.38 -17.06
N ALA A 668 18.27 7.05 -17.14
CA ALA A 668 17.09 6.25 -16.85
C ALA A 668 16.58 6.43 -15.41
N MET A 669 17.49 6.57 -14.43
CA MET A 669 17.15 6.84 -13.04
C MET A 669 16.71 8.30 -12.80
N TRP A 670 17.25 9.26 -13.56
CA TRP A 670 16.94 10.68 -13.42
C TRP A 670 15.56 11.02 -13.98
N PHE A 671 15.14 10.37 -15.08
CA PHE A 671 13.84 10.54 -15.71
C PHE A 671 13.03 9.23 -15.71
N PRO A 672 12.68 8.68 -14.54
CA PRO A 672 12.13 7.33 -14.43
C PRO A 672 10.78 7.17 -15.14
N ASP A 673 9.99 8.25 -15.25
CA ASP A 673 8.69 8.24 -15.91
C ASP A 673 8.81 8.22 -17.46
N ALA A 674 9.99 8.51 -18.02
CA ALA A 674 10.25 8.50 -19.47
C ALA A 674 10.68 7.13 -20.02
N PHE A 675 10.92 6.14 -19.15
CA PHE A 675 11.44 4.83 -19.53
C PHE A 675 10.54 3.70 -19.00
N ALA A 676 10.64 2.52 -19.62
CA ALA A 676 9.95 1.33 -19.13
C ALA A 676 10.38 1.01 -17.69
N ALA A 677 9.41 0.71 -16.82
CA ALA A 677 9.67 0.48 -15.39
C ALA A 677 10.72 -0.61 -15.12
N GLY A 678 10.72 -1.69 -15.94
CA GLY A 678 11.72 -2.75 -15.84
C GLY A 678 13.15 -2.24 -16.07
N LEU A 679 13.36 -1.38 -17.08
CA LEU A 679 14.66 -0.80 -17.39
C LEU A 679 15.16 0.10 -16.26
N VAL A 680 14.29 0.95 -15.71
CA VAL A 680 14.62 1.83 -14.57
C VAL A 680 15.04 0.99 -13.36
N ARG A 681 14.30 -0.08 -13.05
CA ARG A 681 14.58 -0.98 -11.91
C ARG A 681 15.95 -1.66 -12.04
N VAL A 682 16.27 -2.19 -13.22
CA VAL A 682 17.58 -2.81 -13.48
C VAL A 682 18.71 -1.78 -13.48
N SER A 683 18.43 -0.55 -13.95
CA SER A 683 19.40 0.56 -13.95
C SER A 683 19.93 0.86 -12.55
N TYR A 684 19.09 0.86 -11.51
CA TYR A 684 19.55 1.04 -10.12
C TYR A 684 20.61 0.00 -9.71
N THR A 685 20.45 -1.26 -10.11
CA THR A 685 21.40 -2.34 -9.78
C THR A 685 22.69 -2.20 -10.58
N ILE A 686 22.59 -1.97 -11.89
CA ILE A 686 23.75 -1.82 -12.77
C ILE A 686 24.56 -0.57 -12.37
N HIS A 687 23.88 0.56 -12.13
CA HIS A 687 24.51 1.81 -11.73
C HIS A 687 25.28 1.64 -10.41
N LEU A 688 24.70 0.95 -9.43
CA LEU A 688 25.37 0.64 -8.16
C LEU A 688 26.62 -0.22 -8.37
N ALA A 689 26.49 -1.32 -9.11
CA ALA A 689 27.60 -2.24 -9.36
C ALA A 689 28.74 -1.54 -10.11
N MET A 690 28.42 -0.78 -11.15
CA MET A 690 29.40 -0.04 -11.94
C MET A 690 30.01 1.11 -11.14
N ALA A 691 29.23 1.84 -10.34
CA ALA A 691 29.75 2.86 -9.44
C ALA A 691 30.79 2.27 -8.48
N ALA A 692 30.50 1.13 -7.86
CA ALA A 692 31.43 0.49 -6.93
C ALA A 692 32.76 0.13 -7.59
N LEU A 693 32.71 -0.52 -8.77
CA LEU A 693 33.93 -0.87 -9.50
C LEU A 693 34.67 0.38 -10.01
N PHE A 694 33.93 1.42 -10.42
CA PHE A 694 34.53 2.66 -10.91
C PHE A 694 35.22 3.43 -9.78
N ILE A 695 34.63 3.48 -8.60
CA ILE A 695 35.25 4.05 -7.39
C ILE A 695 36.52 3.28 -7.03
N ILE A 696 36.49 1.94 -7.04
CA ILE A 696 37.68 1.12 -6.77
C ILE A 696 38.79 1.42 -7.78
N ALA A 697 38.48 1.49 -9.08
CA ALA A 697 39.45 1.87 -10.10
C ALA A 697 40.00 3.29 -9.88
N GLY A 698 39.14 4.24 -9.47
CA GLY A 698 39.50 5.59 -9.08
C GLY A 698 40.44 5.64 -7.86
N MET A 699 40.20 4.81 -6.84
CA MET A 699 41.08 4.68 -5.67
C MET A 699 42.47 4.19 -6.07
N VAL A 700 42.55 3.15 -6.89
CA VAL A 700 43.83 2.62 -7.41
C VAL A 700 44.54 3.67 -8.26
N HIS A 701 43.82 4.35 -9.16
CA HIS A 701 44.38 5.42 -9.99
C HIS A 701 44.94 6.56 -9.15
N PHE A 702 44.16 7.06 -8.20
CA PHE A 702 44.57 8.13 -7.29
C PHE A 702 45.78 7.72 -6.45
N TYR A 703 45.75 6.51 -5.88
CA TYR A 703 46.87 5.95 -5.13
C TYR A 703 48.18 5.90 -5.96
N VAL A 704 48.12 5.35 -7.17
CA VAL A 704 49.30 5.24 -8.04
C VAL A 704 49.85 6.62 -8.40
N VAL A 705 49.00 7.58 -8.77
CA VAL A 705 49.47 8.89 -9.22
C VAL A 705 49.98 9.74 -8.05
N VAL A 706 49.30 9.72 -6.91
CA VAL A 706 49.62 10.60 -5.78
C VAL A 706 50.75 10.05 -4.93
N LEU A 707 50.76 8.73 -4.64
CA LEU A 707 51.71 8.15 -3.70
C LEU A 707 52.87 7.42 -4.38
N LEU A 708 52.71 6.90 -5.60
CA LEU A 708 53.75 6.11 -6.27
C LEU A 708 54.44 6.82 -7.44
N ALA A 709 53.85 7.89 -8.00
CA ALA A 709 54.32 8.54 -9.22
C ALA A 709 54.26 10.09 -9.17
N PRO A 710 55.04 10.75 -8.30
CA PRO A 710 54.97 12.20 -8.06
C PRO A 710 55.24 13.05 -9.32
N VAL A 711 56.12 12.59 -10.22
CA VAL A 711 56.37 13.27 -11.51
C VAL A 711 55.12 13.26 -12.40
N THR A 712 54.35 12.17 -12.38
CA THR A 712 53.08 12.05 -13.13
C THR A 712 52.01 12.99 -12.57
N LEU A 713 51.96 13.16 -11.25
CA LEU A 713 51.08 14.14 -10.61
C LEU A 713 51.41 15.57 -11.03
N LYS A 714 52.68 15.97 -11.03
CA LYS A 714 53.08 17.30 -11.51
C LYS A 714 52.69 17.50 -12.99
N ALA A 715 52.92 16.47 -13.82
CA ALA A 715 52.65 16.50 -15.25
C ALA A 715 51.19 16.80 -15.61
N ILE A 716 50.21 16.33 -14.83
CA ILE A 716 48.79 16.56 -15.15
C ILE A 716 48.37 18.01 -14.90
N PHE A 717 49.07 18.75 -14.03
CA PHE A 717 48.83 20.17 -13.78
C PHE A 717 49.68 21.08 -14.68
N THR A 718 50.98 20.79 -14.82
CA THR A 718 51.91 21.63 -15.60
C THR A 718 51.93 21.29 -17.10
N GLY A 719 51.55 20.06 -17.45
CA GLY A 719 51.64 19.52 -18.80
C GLY A 719 53.03 19.05 -19.22
N ARG A 720 54.03 19.16 -18.34
CA ARG A 720 55.44 18.94 -18.67
C ARG A 720 56.07 17.88 -17.77
N VAL A 721 57.03 17.14 -18.33
CA VAL A 721 57.83 16.13 -17.62
C VAL A 721 59.31 16.26 -17.99
N PRO A 722 60.25 15.91 -17.09
CA PRO A 722 61.66 15.81 -17.43
C PRO A 722 61.90 14.77 -18.53
N ARG A 723 62.85 15.04 -19.42
CA ARG A 723 63.24 14.13 -20.50
C ARG A 723 63.79 12.81 -19.93
N SER A 724 64.65 12.84 -18.91
CA SER A 724 65.20 11.63 -18.31
C SER A 724 64.10 10.68 -17.77
N TRP A 725 63.04 11.25 -17.19
CA TRP A 725 61.88 10.48 -16.73
C TRP A 725 61.14 9.82 -17.89
N LEU A 726 61.01 10.54 -19.02
CA LEU A 726 60.38 10.02 -20.22
C LEU A 726 61.14 8.86 -20.84
N GLU A 727 62.47 8.93 -20.84
CA GLU A 727 63.37 7.86 -21.32
C GLU A 727 63.26 6.59 -20.47
N GLN A 728 63.10 6.73 -19.15
CA GLN A 728 62.96 5.59 -18.24
C GLN A 728 61.58 4.94 -18.30
N HIS A 729 60.51 5.73 -18.38
CA HIS A 729 59.13 5.24 -18.21
C HIS A 729 58.37 5.05 -19.52
N HIS A 730 58.76 5.78 -20.56
CA HIS A 730 58.04 5.88 -21.82
C HIS A 730 59.01 5.87 -23.01
N SER A 731 60.05 5.03 -22.93
CA SER A 731 61.17 4.94 -23.88
C SER A 731 60.75 4.81 -25.35
N LEU A 732 59.59 4.18 -25.63
CA LEU A 732 59.08 4.00 -26.98
C LEU A 732 58.40 5.25 -27.56
N TRP A 733 58.13 6.26 -26.74
CA TRP A 733 57.51 7.53 -27.14
C TRP A 733 58.50 8.69 -27.24
N VAL A 734 59.66 8.60 -26.57
CA VAL A 734 60.72 9.64 -26.58
C VAL A 734 61.05 10.11 -28.00
N ARG A 735 61.26 9.17 -28.93
CA ARG A 735 61.60 9.46 -30.34
C ARG A 735 60.55 10.30 -31.09
N LYS A 736 59.31 10.34 -30.60
CA LYS A 736 58.21 11.14 -31.17
C LYS A 736 57.95 12.42 -30.39
N ALA A 737 58.35 12.47 -29.11
CA ALA A 737 58.06 13.57 -28.20
C ALA A 737 59.17 14.62 -28.15
N VAL A 738 60.41 14.21 -28.45
CA VAL A 738 61.58 15.09 -28.51
C VAL A 738 61.91 15.34 -29.98
N PRO A 739 61.86 16.58 -30.49
CA PRO A 739 62.33 16.91 -31.84
C PRO A 739 63.80 16.52 -31.97
N LYS A 740 64.22 15.97 -33.12
CA LYS A 740 65.65 15.84 -33.41
C LYS A 740 66.26 17.25 -33.38
N ASN A 741 67.29 17.46 -32.56
CA ASN A 741 68.19 18.58 -32.78
C ASN A 741 68.85 18.35 -34.15
N GLU A 742 68.74 19.29 -35.08
CA GLU A 742 69.41 19.24 -36.38
C GLU A 742 70.93 19.50 -36.31
N ASN A 743 71.57 19.34 -35.16
CA ASN A 743 73.01 19.53 -34.98
C ASN A 743 73.65 18.43 -34.11
N GLU A 744 73.37 17.15 -34.42
CA GLU A 744 74.20 16.00 -34.02
C GLU A 744 74.43 15.06 -35.21
#